data_AF-A0A3M0VX83-F1
#
_entry.id   AF-A0A3M0VX83-F1
#
_cell.length_a   1.000
_cell.length_b   1.000
_cell.length_c   1.000
_cell.angle_alpha   90.00
_cell.angle_beta   90.00
_cell.angle_gamma   90.00
#
_symmetry.space_group_name_H-M   'P 1'
#
loop_
_entity.id
_entity.type
_entity.pdbx_description
1 polymer ?
#
loop_
_entity_poly.entity_id
_entity_poly.type
_entity_poly.pdbx_seq_one_letter_code
_entity_poly.pdbx_strand_id
1 'polypeptide(L)'
;MSKSNGVKRRTDSSAAAAAPQSKKLKIDPTSAKKKQKQDSESSEEIEESKDDAEGSKQDVFPKEGMSSKEAHAEQKRLAQQRKAAKPNADSVYRSKKIWEKLRIKSSVSKEERGKLVEELFGIITGRVKDFVFKHDSVRVIQCALKYATAAQKKGIAQELRGSYKDLAESKYAKFLVAKIVMIGNEERDAVVEEFYGHVRRLIRHPEAGWIVDDIYRGIATKEQKARLLREWYGPDFVIMNVDGPVTADLSQILEGQPAKRGPIMTHLKEVTNQLVQKKSTGFTMLHDALLQYFINCKPGSPEHGEFLDMLKDDEEGDLFKNLAFTKDGSRLVCLALAYGNAKDRRTIIKHFKTHIKALAGDVHGCRVLLTAYEVIDDTVMTAKAIFTELLNKDMDQTGREEELLAQATHLTARIALLWPMSASPPKWLTTDAETSILAEIREIRKETSKKEPEKRRTELVEAMSQPLLDLIASQAASLAGSSFGCQFITEVLFGASGDKSSALAAVAGLVEDESVGVEAAYVGRMLKSLVQGGPFDKATNSIIPVEPGLDFDNLLYQQIVAKGQEAIVSWASGANSFTVLAMLESSTFKHGDELIAVLRAHGSEMDAGKPGARLIMEKIGQGDGDKAAKKGKEKEKKEEKKEEEKEEKKEEKKEEKKEEKKEEKKEEKKEEKKEKKKRASKSVFKGKFDGQAAEAVGGLCWLELTISPVGSEVTVHGSEVTVHGSEVTVHGSEVTVHGSKVTVHGATAAGLKDDRHGMLELSSMQDCVLVPGITV
;
A
#
# COMPACT_ATOMS: atom_id res chain seq x y z
N MET A 1 -53.31 -42.12 44.17
CA MET A 1 -53.56 -42.41 42.75
C MET A 1 -52.25 -42.10 42.02
N SER A 2 -51.32 -43.07 41.95
CA SER A 2 -51.15 -44.04 40.85
C SER A 2 -50.50 -43.42 39.60
N LYS A 3 -49.32 -43.84 39.10
CA LYS A 3 -48.30 -44.82 39.54
C LYS A 3 -46.94 -44.49 38.85
N SER A 4 -45.84 -44.49 39.61
CA SER A 4 -44.54 -45.20 39.38
C SER A 4 -44.21 -45.79 37.99
N ASN A 5 -42.97 -45.90 37.47
CA ASN A 5 -41.55 -45.61 37.85
C ASN A 5 -40.73 -45.51 36.52
N GLY A 6 -39.47 -45.04 36.38
CA GLY A 6 -38.21 -45.52 37.00
C GLY A 6 -37.84 -46.94 36.52
N VAL A 7 -36.62 -47.37 36.16
CA VAL A 7 -35.21 -46.97 36.43
C VAL A 7 -34.32 -47.74 35.40
N LYS A 8 -33.40 -47.16 34.59
CA LYS A 8 -31.95 -46.87 34.77
C LYS A 8 -31.00 -48.06 35.09
N ARG A 9 -29.98 -48.31 34.22
CA ARG A 9 -28.54 -48.68 34.49
C ARG A 9 -27.94 -49.82 33.62
N ARG A 10 -26.69 -49.59 33.13
CA ARG A 10 -25.43 -50.40 33.19
C ARG A 10 -25.43 -51.86 32.61
N THR A 11 -24.35 -52.49 32.11
CA THR A 11 -22.90 -52.18 31.95
C THR A 11 -22.22 -53.19 30.98
N ASP A 12 -21.13 -52.77 30.33
CA ASP A 12 -19.83 -53.46 30.08
C ASP A 12 -19.57 -54.61 29.05
N SER A 13 -18.32 -54.54 28.54
CA SER A 13 -17.38 -55.59 28.06
C SER A 13 -17.62 -56.42 26.77
N SER A 14 -16.84 -56.09 25.74
CA SER A 14 -15.75 -56.92 25.15
C SER A 14 -15.81 -58.47 25.19
N ALA A 15 -15.77 -59.12 24.01
CA ALA A 15 -14.88 -60.26 23.68
C ALA A 15 -14.94 -60.60 22.17
N ALA A 16 -14.01 -61.44 21.65
CA ALA A 16 -13.78 -61.65 20.22
C ALA A 16 -13.93 -63.12 19.73
N ALA A 17 -14.08 -63.25 18.40
CA ALA A 17 -13.72 -64.38 17.52
C ALA A 17 -14.38 -65.78 17.67
N ALA A 18 -15.03 -66.26 16.58
CA ALA A 18 -14.76 -67.56 15.92
C ALA A 18 -15.73 -67.82 14.71
N ALA A 19 -15.27 -68.56 13.69
CA ALA A 19 -16.09 -69.03 12.55
C ALA A 19 -16.71 -70.42 12.84
N PRO A 20 -17.62 -70.99 11.99
CA PRO A 20 -17.11 -71.85 10.89
C PRO A 20 -18.00 -72.05 9.62
N GLN A 21 -17.37 -72.63 8.58
CA GLN A 21 -17.87 -73.61 7.58
C GLN A 21 -19.28 -73.45 6.94
N SER A 22 -19.47 -73.21 5.63
CA SER A 22 -19.03 -73.92 4.40
C SER A 22 -19.82 -75.17 3.98
N LYS A 23 -20.49 -75.11 2.82
CA LYS A 23 -20.37 -76.15 1.76
C LYS A 23 -20.73 -75.57 0.38
N LYS A 24 -19.98 -76.01 -0.63
CA LYS A 24 -19.98 -75.53 -2.03
C LYS A 24 -21.04 -76.25 -2.87
N LEU A 25 -21.38 -75.68 -4.01
CA LEU A 25 -21.14 -76.36 -5.30
C LEU A 25 -20.72 -75.33 -6.37
N LYS A 26 -19.80 -75.75 -7.24
CA LYS A 26 -19.12 -74.94 -8.27
C LYS A 26 -19.67 -75.27 -9.65
N ILE A 27 -19.57 -74.35 -10.60
CA ILE A 27 -18.96 -74.61 -11.92
C ILE A 27 -17.98 -73.44 -12.21
N ASP A 28 -16.89 -73.75 -12.93
CA ASP A 28 -15.62 -73.01 -13.00
C ASP A 28 -15.52 -72.01 -14.21
N PRO A 29 -14.42 -71.22 -14.38
CA PRO A 29 -14.50 -69.84 -14.89
C PRO A 29 -13.68 -69.57 -16.18
N THR A 30 -13.60 -68.31 -16.63
CA THR A 30 -12.36 -67.80 -17.26
C THR A 30 -12.12 -66.29 -17.16
N SER A 31 -10.97 -65.93 -16.57
CA SER A 31 -10.09 -64.80 -16.93
C SER A 31 -10.60 -63.33 -16.95
N ALA A 32 -10.51 -62.69 -15.78
CA ALA A 32 -9.76 -61.45 -15.52
C ALA A 32 -9.85 -60.20 -16.44
N LYS A 33 -10.34 -59.09 -15.86
CA LYS A 33 -9.87 -57.72 -16.18
C LYS A 33 -9.67 -56.89 -14.89
N LYS A 34 -8.61 -56.09 -14.86
CA LYS A 34 -8.18 -55.27 -13.71
C LYS A 34 -9.11 -54.06 -13.51
N LYS A 35 -9.38 -53.70 -12.24
CA LYS A 35 -10.01 -52.43 -11.84
C LYS A 35 -9.03 -51.26 -11.93
N GLN A 36 -9.53 -50.08 -12.28
CA GLN A 36 -8.97 -48.79 -11.88
C GLN A 36 -10.11 -47.89 -11.38
N LYS A 37 -9.78 -46.91 -10.52
CA LYS A 37 -10.74 -46.10 -9.74
C LYS A 37 -11.64 -45.22 -10.63
N GLN A 38 -12.85 -44.96 -10.14
CA GLN A 38 -13.65 -43.80 -10.52
C GLN A 38 -13.33 -42.67 -9.52
N ASP A 39 -13.09 -41.47 -10.04
CA ASP A 39 -13.40 -40.20 -9.39
C ASP A 39 -14.39 -39.48 -10.32
N SER A 40 -15.34 -38.74 -9.75
CA SER A 40 -16.48 -38.16 -10.46
C SER A 40 -16.53 -36.65 -10.30
N GLU A 41 -16.24 -35.92 -11.37
CA GLU A 41 -16.56 -34.49 -11.49
C GLU A 41 -17.70 -34.32 -12.50
N SER A 42 -18.76 -33.64 -12.05
CA SER A 42 -19.92 -33.27 -12.85
C SER A 42 -19.67 -31.93 -13.53
N SER A 43 -19.60 -31.94 -14.86
CA SER A 43 -19.61 -30.71 -15.66
C SER A 43 -21.06 -30.34 -15.99
N GLU A 44 -21.52 -29.19 -15.50
CA GLU A 44 -22.79 -28.59 -15.96
C GLU A 44 -22.60 -27.92 -17.32
N GLU A 45 -23.53 -28.18 -18.24
CA GLU A 45 -23.53 -27.62 -19.59
C GLU A 45 -24.07 -26.18 -19.56
N ILE A 46 -23.34 -25.23 -20.15
CA ILE A 46 -23.84 -23.87 -20.41
C ILE A 46 -24.10 -23.75 -21.92
N GLU A 47 -25.33 -23.40 -22.28
CA GLU A 47 -25.79 -23.33 -23.67
C GLU A 47 -25.06 -22.26 -24.50
N GLU A 48 -24.61 -22.64 -25.70
CA GLU A 48 -24.15 -21.68 -26.71
C GLU A 48 -25.33 -20.97 -27.36
N SER A 49 -25.44 -19.65 -27.13
CA SER A 49 -26.34 -18.78 -27.89
C SER A 49 -25.94 -18.74 -29.37
N LYS A 50 -26.81 -19.29 -30.23
CA LYS A 50 -26.70 -19.13 -31.69
C LYS A 50 -27.31 -17.79 -32.08
N ASP A 51 -26.50 -16.88 -32.61
CA ASP A 51 -26.97 -15.82 -33.50
C ASP A 51 -26.79 -16.26 -34.96
N ASP A 52 -27.72 -15.84 -35.82
CA ASP A 52 -27.95 -16.44 -37.11
C ASP A 52 -26.92 -16.10 -38.19
N ALA A 53 -26.56 -17.12 -38.96
CA ALA A 53 -26.07 -16.99 -40.32
C ALA A 53 -26.66 -18.12 -41.16
N GLU A 54 -27.63 -17.80 -42.03
CA GLU A 54 -28.20 -18.76 -42.97
C GLU A 54 -27.12 -19.35 -43.87
N GLY A 55 -26.89 -20.66 -43.72
CA GLY A 55 -25.86 -21.39 -44.45
C GLY A 55 -26.03 -22.88 -44.22
N SER A 56 -26.65 -23.56 -45.19
CA SER A 56 -27.07 -24.96 -45.15
C SER A 56 -26.06 -25.90 -44.47
N LYS A 57 -26.42 -26.46 -43.31
CA LYS A 57 -25.73 -27.61 -42.73
C LYS A 57 -26.11 -28.88 -43.49
N GLN A 58 -25.26 -29.29 -44.42
CA GLN A 58 -25.22 -30.70 -44.83
C GLN A 58 -24.41 -31.48 -43.80
N ASP A 59 -25.08 -32.34 -43.03
CA ASP A 59 -24.42 -33.37 -42.25
C ASP A 59 -23.79 -34.40 -43.20
N VAL A 60 -22.46 -34.49 -43.16
CA VAL A 60 -21.71 -35.51 -43.90
C VAL A 60 -21.50 -36.69 -42.97
N PHE A 61 -22.39 -37.67 -43.04
CA PHE A 61 -22.13 -39.00 -42.50
C PHE A 61 -20.84 -39.57 -43.12
N PRO A 62 -20.04 -40.37 -42.37
CA PRO A 62 -18.88 -41.03 -42.93
C PRO A 62 -19.31 -41.94 -44.08
N LYS A 63 -18.65 -41.85 -45.24
CA LYS A 63 -18.88 -42.80 -46.33
C LYS A 63 -18.51 -44.20 -45.86
N GLU A 64 -19.43 -45.15 -46.04
CA GLU A 64 -19.19 -46.55 -45.71
C GLU A 64 -17.93 -47.07 -46.42
N GLY A 65 -17.04 -47.71 -45.67
CA GLY A 65 -15.81 -48.31 -46.16
C GLY A 65 -14.50 -47.54 -45.91
N MET A 66 -14.53 -46.29 -45.42
CA MET A 66 -13.29 -45.55 -45.12
C MET A 66 -12.67 -45.94 -43.77
N SER A 67 -11.35 -46.09 -43.73
CA SER A 67 -10.60 -46.30 -42.48
C SER A 67 -10.71 -45.09 -41.55
N SER A 68 -10.71 -45.30 -40.23
CA SER A 68 -10.70 -44.21 -39.24
C SER A 68 -9.59 -43.17 -39.49
N LYS A 69 -8.42 -43.62 -39.97
CA LYS A 69 -7.31 -42.72 -40.39
C LYS A 69 -7.65 -41.89 -41.62
N GLU A 70 -8.39 -42.45 -42.57
CA GLU A 70 -8.75 -41.79 -43.83
C GLU A 70 -9.89 -40.81 -43.61
N ALA A 71 -10.90 -41.16 -42.81
CA ALA A 71 -11.96 -40.25 -42.38
C ALA A 71 -11.38 -39.02 -41.64
N HIS A 72 -10.44 -39.24 -40.72
CA HIS A 72 -9.75 -38.15 -40.03
C HIS A 72 -8.83 -37.33 -40.97
N ALA A 73 -8.19 -37.97 -41.97
CA ALA A 73 -7.40 -37.28 -42.98
C ALA A 73 -8.28 -36.41 -43.91
N GLU A 74 -9.44 -36.91 -44.33
CA GLU A 74 -10.41 -36.18 -45.14
C GLU A 74 -11.08 -35.04 -44.35
N GLN A 75 -11.46 -35.26 -43.10
CA GLN A 75 -11.95 -34.21 -42.21
C GLN A 75 -10.90 -33.11 -42.00
N LYS A 76 -9.62 -33.49 -41.84
CA LYS A 76 -8.49 -32.54 -41.78
C LYS A 76 -8.29 -31.79 -43.10
N ARG A 77 -8.46 -32.44 -44.25
CA ARG A 77 -8.39 -31.84 -45.59
C ARG A 77 -9.53 -30.84 -45.82
N LEU A 78 -10.77 -31.21 -45.49
CA LEU A 78 -11.94 -30.34 -45.54
C LEU A 78 -11.79 -29.14 -44.60
N ALA A 79 -11.26 -29.34 -43.39
CA ALA A 79 -10.95 -28.26 -42.47
C ALA A 79 -9.83 -27.33 -42.98
N GLN A 80 -8.85 -27.86 -43.72
CA GLN A 80 -7.83 -27.06 -44.39
C GLN A 80 -8.40 -26.26 -45.57
N GLN A 81 -9.25 -26.85 -46.41
CA GLN A 81 -9.94 -26.17 -47.51
C GLN A 81 -10.85 -25.05 -46.98
N ARG A 82 -11.65 -25.32 -45.94
CA ARG A 82 -12.47 -24.30 -45.24
C ARG A 82 -11.64 -23.19 -44.58
N LYS A 83 -10.37 -23.44 -44.24
CA LYS A 83 -9.44 -22.42 -43.73
C LYS A 83 -8.80 -21.60 -44.85
N ALA A 84 -8.46 -22.24 -45.98
CA ALA A 84 -7.91 -21.58 -47.16
C ALA A 84 -8.94 -20.69 -47.89
N ALA A 85 -10.22 -21.06 -47.84
CA ALA A 85 -11.32 -20.27 -48.41
C ALA A 85 -11.69 -19.01 -47.61
N LYS A 86 -11.05 -18.73 -46.48
CA LYS A 86 -11.32 -17.51 -45.69
C LYS A 86 -10.58 -16.30 -46.26
N PRO A 87 -11.17 -15.09 -46.22
CA PRO A 87 -10.46 -13.87 -46.61
C PRO A 87 -9.19 -13.68 -45.76
N ASN A 88 -8.10 -13.28 -46.43
CA ASN A 88 -6.76 -13.11 -45.87
C ASN A 88 -6.11 -14.39 -45.29
N ALA A 89 -6.56 -15.60 -45.69
CA ALA A 89 -6.01 -16.88 -45.19
C ALA A 89 -4.48 -17.00 -45.33
N ASP A 90 -3.92 -16.65 -46.50
CA ASP A 90 -2.46 -16.73 -46.73
C ASP A 90 -1.67 -15.75 -45.86
N SER A 91 -2.20 -14.53 -45.68
CA SER A 91 -1.59 -13.52 -44.81
C SER A 91 -1.61 -13.96 -43.34
N VAL A 92 -2.70 -14.57 -42.88
CA VAL A 92 -2.81 -15.18 -41.54
C VAL A 92 -1.88 -16.39 -41.38
N TYR A 93 -1.74 -17.23 -42.41
CA TYR A 93 -0.84 -18.38 -42.37
C TYR A 93 0.64 -17.96 -42.36
N ARG A 94 1.02 -16.98 -43.18
CA ARG A 94 2.37 -16.41 -43.24
C ARG A 94 2.74 -15.75 -41.90
N SER A 95 1.87 -14.88 -41.36
CA SER A 95 2.14 -14.17 -40.12
C SER A 95 2.20 -15.08 -38.89
N LYS A 96 1.45 -16.20 -38.87
CA LYS A 96 1.62 -17.27 -37.86
C LYS A 96 2.99 -17.94 -37.91
N LYS A 97 3.53 -18.23 -39.11
CA LYS A 97 4.89 -18.81 -39.23
C LYS A 97 5.96 -17.85 -38.70
N ILE A 98 5.78 -16.55 -38.96
CA ILE A 98 6.66 -15.51 -38.42
C ILE A 98 6.53 -15.44 -36.89
N TRP A 99 5.30 -15.44 -36.37
CA TRP A 99 5.04 -15.48 -34.92
C TRP A 99 5.68 -16.69 -34.22
N GLU A 100 5.55 -17.88 -34.78
CA GLU A 100 6.10 -19.11 -34.19
C GLU A 100 7.63 -19.03 -34.07
N LYS A 101 8.32 -18.50 -35.10
CA LYS A 101 9.75 -18.16 -35.03
C LYS A 101 10.05 -17.10 -33.97
N LEU A 102 9.33 -15.97 -33.99
CA LEU A 102 9.53 -14.84 -33.08
C LEU A 102 9.21 -15.15 -31.61
N ARG A 103 8.46 -16.22 -31.32
CA ARG A 103 8.16 -16.71 -29.97
C ARG A 103 9.35 -17.45 -29.35
N ILE A 104 10.13 -18.16 -30.15
CA ILE A 104 11.28 -18.96 -29.67
C ILE A 104 12.52 -18.05 -29.59
N LYS A 105 12.70 -17.40 -28.42
CA LYS A 105 13.74 -16.37 -28.19
C LYS A 105 15.17 -16.84 -28.53
N SER A 106 15.47 -18.11 -28.32
CA SER A 106 16.82 -18.70 -28.43
C SER A 106 17.26 -19.02 -29.87
N SER A 107 16.34 -19.19 -30.82
CA SER A 107 16.65 -19.68 -32.17
C SER A 107 16.76 -18.59 -33.23
N VAL A 108 16.61 -17.31 -32.88
CA VAL A 108 16.52 -16.21 -33.85
C VAL A 108 17.50 -15.09 -33.46
N SER A 109 18.47 -14.83 -34.35
CA SER A 109 19.47 -13.76 -34.19
C SER A 109 18.84 -12.37 -34.20
N LYS A 110 19.56 -11.34 -33.73
CA LYS A 110 19.05 -9.95 -33.73
C LYS A 110 18.69 -9.46 -35.14
N GLU A 111 19.47 -9.83 -36.14
CA GLU A 111 19.25 -9.46 -37.54
C GLU A 111 18.09 -10.23 -38.19
N GLU A 112 17.99 -11.55 -37.98
CA GLU A 112 16.86 -12.33 -38.48
C GLU A 112 15.56 -11.84 -37.82
N ARG A 113 15.59 -11.51 -36.53
CA ARG A 113 14.46 -10.93 -35.81
C ARG A 113 14.02 -9.59 -36.41
N GLY A 114 14.97 -8.72 -36.78
CA GLY A 114 14.67 -7.47 -37.48
C GLY A 114 13.89 -7.71 -38.77
N LYS A 115 14.42 -8.59 -39.65
CA LYS A 115 13.79 -8.97 -40.93
C LYS A 115 12.40 -9.60 -40.74
N LEU A 116 12.25 -10.48 -39.76
CA LEU A 116 10.96 -11.11 -39.43
C LEU A 116 9.94 -10.11 -38.89
N VAL A 117 10.37 -9.12 -38.10
CA VAL A 117 9.49 -8.06 -37.59
C VAL A 117 9.09 -7.10 -38.72
N GLU A 118 10.02 -6.73 -39.60
CA GLU A 118 9.73 -5.92 -40.79
C GLU A 118 8.73 -6.62 -41.74
N GLU A 119 8.95 -7.89 -42.05
CA GLU A 119 8.00 -8.71 -42.83
C GLU A 119 6.63 -8.79 -42.14
N LEU A 120 6.61 -8.96 -40.82
CA LEU A 120 5.37 -9.01 -40.05
C LEU A 120 4.58 -7.68 -40.14
N PHE A 121 5.26 -6.54 -39.99
CA PHE A 121 4.63 -5.22 -40.13
C PHE A 121 4.14 -4.98 -41.57
N GLY A 122 4.87 -5.42 -42.59
CA GLY A 122 4.41 -5.38 -43.98
C GLY A 122 3.14 -6.20 -44.24
N ILE A 123 2.86 -7.24 -43.44
CA ILE A 123 1.62 -8.02 -43.53
C ILE A 123 0.46 -7.35 -42.78
N ILE A 124 0.68 -6.88 -41.55
CA ILE A 124 -0.43 -6.49 -40.65
C ILE A 124 -0.85 -5.00 -40.72
N THR A 125 0.04 -4.11 -41.17
CA THR A 125 -0.23 -2.65 -41.18
C THR A 125 -1.38 -2.33 -42.14
N GLY A 126 -2.28 -1.43 -41.72
CA GLY A 126 -3.53 -1.10 -42.41
C GLY A 126 -4.60 -2.19 -42.34
N ARG A 127 -4.35 -3.29 -41.62
CA ARG A 127 -5.23 -4.46 -41.50
C ARG A 127 -5.31 -4.99 -40.08
N VAL A 128 -4.88 -4.27 -39.04
CA VAL A 128 -4.76 -4.83 -37.69
C VAL A 128 -6.11 -5.35 -37.16
N LYS A 129 -7.23 -4.68 -37.47
CA LYS A 129 -8.60 -5.13 -37.12
C LYS A 129 -8.94 -6.52 -37.70
N ASP A 130 -8.49 -6.84 -38.91
CA ASP A 130 -8.74 -8.14 -39.57
C ASP A 130 -8.09 -9.33 -38.85
N PHE A 131 -7.04 -9.07 -38.06
CA PHE A 131 -6.25 -10.10 -37.38
C PHE A 131 -6.56 -10.20 -35.89
N VAL A 132 -6.97 -9.10 -35.25
CA VAL A 132 -7.14 -9.02 -33.80
C VAL A 132 -8.39 -9.77 -33.29
N PHE A 133 -9.50 -9.72 -34.04
CA PHE A 133 -10.75 -10.40 -33.66
C PHE A 133 -10.78 -11.89 -34.04
N LYS A 134 -9.78 -12.36 -34.80
CA LYS A 134 -9.63 -13.79 -35.13
C LYS A 134 -8.85 -14.50 -34.02
N HIS A 135 -9.49 -15.46 -33.36
CA HIS A 135 -8.90 -16.27 -32.26
C HIS A 135 -7.51 -16.82 -32.56
N ASP A 136 -7.24 -17.16 -33.82
CA ASP A 136 -5.99 -17.80 -34.25
C ASP A 136 -4.91 -16.82 -34.73
N SER A 137 -5.19 -15.52 -34.86
CA SER A 137 -4.18 -14.49 -35.20
C SER A 137 -4.02 -13.35 -34.19
N VAL A 138 -4.88 -13.23 -33.18
CA VAL A 138 -4.71 -12.24 -32.08
C VAL A 138 -3.32 -12.28 -31.42
N ARG A 139 -2.73 -13.48 -31.26
CA ARG A 139 -1.37 -13.67 -30.71
C ARG A 139 -0.27 -13.10 -31.61
N VAL A 140 -0.50 -13.01 -32.91
CA VAL A 140 0.41 -12.38 -33.88
C VAL A 140 0.49 -10.88 -33.60
N ILE A 141 -0.65 -10.20 -33.39
CA ILE A 141 -0.66 -8.76 -33.09
C ILE A 141 -0.07 -8.47 -31.71
N GLN A 142 -0.33 -9.31 -30.70
CA GLN A 142 0.34 -9.21 -29.39
C GLN A 142 1.87 -9.35 -29.48
N CYS A 143 2.37 -10.09 -30.46
CA CYS A 143 3.79 -10.26 -30.74
C CYS A 143 4.37 -9.08 -31.53
N ALA A 144 3.65 -8.58 -32.54
CA ALA A 144 4.01 -7.36 -33.24
C ALA A 144 4.16 -6.18 -32.26
N LEU A 145 3.19 -5.97 -31.37
CA LEU A 145 3.24 -4.92 -30.36
C LEU A 145 4.40 -5.08 -29.34
N LYS A 146 4.91 -6.30 -29.14
CA LYS A 146 6.08 -6.59 -28.29
C LYS A 146 7.39 -6.15 -28.93
N TYR A 147 7.52 -6.25 -30.25
CA TYR A 147 8.72 -5.87 -31.02
C TYR A 147 8.57 -4.53 -31.76
N ALA A 148 7.43 -3.85 -31.61
CA ALA A 148 7.12 -2.56 -32.21
C ALA A 148 8.00 -1.43 -31.67
N THR A 149 8.48 -0.58 -32.57
CA THR A 149 8.96 0.78 -32.24
C THR A 149 7.83 1.65 -31.68
N ALA A 150 8.14 2.77 -31.02
CA ALA A 150 7.12 3.68 -30.48
C ALA A 150 6.11 4.15 -31.54
N ALA A 151 6.58 4.53 -32.74
CA ALA A 151 5.72 4.91 -33.86
C ALA A 151 4.81 3.75 -34.33
N GLN A 152 5.33 2.53 -34.40
CA GLN A 152 4.53 1.35 -34.75
C GLN A 152 3.48 1.00 -33.67
N LYS A 153 3.80 1.22 -32.39
CA LYS A 153 2.82 1.06 -31.28
C LYS A 153 1.66 2.05 -31.44
N LYS A 154 1.97 3.34 -31.68
CA LYS A 154 0.96 4.37 -31.96
C LYS A 154 0.13 4.05 -33.20
N GLY A 155 0.77 3.56 -34.27
CA GLY A 155 0.08 3.11 -35.49
C GLY A 155 -0.92 1.97 -35.22
N ILE A 156 -0.50 0.93 -34.48
CA ILE A 156 -1.39 -0.17 -34.05
C ILE A 156 -2.54 0.35 -33.19
N ALA A 157 -2.29 1.26 -32.25
CA ALA A 157 -3.34 1.86 -31.43
C ALA A 157 -4.36 2.63 -32.29
N GLN A 158 -3.88 3.53 -33.15
CA GLN A 158 -4.73 4.32 -34.04
C GLN A 158 -5.56 3.45 -34.99
N GLU A 159 -5.00 2.36 -35.54
CA GLU A 159 -5.76 1.38 -36.33
C GLU A 159 -6.84 0.64 -35.52
N LEU A 160 -6.69 0.51 -34.21
CA LEU A 160 -7.64 -0.18 -33.32
C LEU A 160 -8.69 0.74 -32.70
N ARG A 161 -8.57 2.07 -32.85
CA ARG A 161 -9.53 3.06 -32.36
C ARG A 161 -10.95 2.82 -32.93
N GLY A 162 -11.96 3.10 -32.12
CA GLY A 162 -13.36 2.77 -32.34
C GLY A 162 -13.70 1.29 -32.13
N SER A 163 -12.85 0.55 -31.42
CA SER A 163 -13.01 -0.88 -31.15
C SER A 163 -12.39 -1.35 -29.82
N TYR A 164 -11.90 -0.45 -28.96
CA TYR A 164 -11.26 -0.84 -27.70
C TYR A 164 -12.23 -1.53 -26.73
N LYS A 165 -13.50 -1.11 -26.74
CA LYS A 165 -14.60 -1.77 -26.01
C LYS A 165 -14.73 -3.25 -26.39
N ASP A 166 -14.82 -3.54 -27.69
CA ASP A 166 -15.00 -4.90 -28.21
C ASP A 166 -13.74 -5.75 -28.01
N LEU A 167 -12.56 -5.12 -28.02
CA LEU A 167 -11.29 -5.76 -27.66
C LEU A 167 -11.25 -6.14 -26.17
N ALA A 168 -11.75 -5.30 -25.26
CA ALA A 168 -11.79 -5.58 -23.83
C ALA A 168 -12.76 -6.74 -23.49
N GLU A 169 -13.89 -6.83 -24.19
CA GLU A 169 -14.85 -7.94 -24.06
C GLU A 169 -14.31 -9.28 -24.63
N SER A 170 -13.30 -9.23 -25.51
CA SER A 170 -12.68 -10.43 -26.08
C SER A 170 -11.69 -11.14 -25.15
N LYS A 171 -11.98 -12.41 -24.82
CA LYS A 171 -11.14 -13.35 -24.05
C LYS A 171 -9.65 -13.34 -24.42
N TYR A 172 -9.32 -13.13 -25.70
CA TYR A 172 -7.93 -13.09 -26.17
C TYR A 172 -7.44 -11.68 -26.50
N ALA A 173 -8.30 -10.77 -26.98
CA ALA A 173 -7.87 -9.45 -27.42
C ALA A 173 -7.75 -8.42 -26.27
N LYS A 174 -8.34 -8.70 -25.10
CA LYS A 174 -8.27 -7.84 -23.90
C LYS A 174 -6.85 -7.45 -23.50
N PHE A 175 -5.90 -8.36 -23.67
CA PHE A 175 -4.47 -8.14 -23.40
C PHE A 175 -3.77 -7.16 -24.37
N LEU A 176 -4.42 -6.76 -25.48
CA LEU A 176 -3.95 -5.64 -26.29
C LEU A 176 -4.34 -4.31 -25.65
N VAL A 177 -5.57 -4.18 -25.14
CA VAL A 177 -6.05 -2.94 -24.48
C VAL A 177 -5.13 -2.57 -23.31
N ALA A 178 -4.84 -3.55 -22.43
CA ALA A 178 -3.89 -3.38 -21.32
C ALA A 178 -2.46 -2.97 -21.74
N LYS A 179 -2.05 -3.24 -22.99
CA LYS A 179 -0.76 -2.79 -23.54
C LYS A 179 -0.86 -1.45 -24.25
N ILE A 180 -2.02 -1.11 -24.82
CA ILE A 180 -2.25 0.14 -25.55
C ILE A 180 -2.31 1.33 -24.59
N VAL A 181 -2.98 1.18 -23.45
CA VAL A 181 -3.01 2.22 -22.40
C VAL A 181 -1.64 2.51 -21.78
N MET A 182 -0.65 1.64 -21.99
CA MET A 182 0.75 1.80 -21.55
C MET A 182 1.66 2.41 -22.65
N ILE A 183 1.12 2.78 -23.82
CA ILE A 183 1.93 3.41 -24.90
C ILE A 183 2.20 4.88 -24.59
N GLY A 184 1.19 5.59 -24.09
CA GLY A 184 1.25 7.03 -23.87
C GLY A 184 -0.10 7.60 -23.41
N ASN A 185 -0.09 8.89 -23.07
CA ASN A 185 -1.29 9.59 -22.59
C ASN A 185 -2.41 9.58 -23.64
N GLU A 186 -2.11 9.91 -24.90
CA GLU A 186 -3.08 9.96 -26.01
C GLU A 186 -3.78 8.60 -26.22
N GLU A 187 -3.02 7.50 -26.15
CA GLU A 187 -3.54 6.15 -26.31
C GLU A 187 -4.39 5.69 -25.12
N ARG A 188 -3.97 6.01 -23.88
CA ARG A 188 -4.81 5.83 -22.68
C ARG A 188 -6.11 6.59 -22.82
N ASP A 189 -6.03 7.88 -23.17
CA ASP A 189 -7.17 8.78 -23.17
C ASP A 189 -8.20 8.33 -24.21
N ALA A 190 -7.76 7.92 -25.41
CA ALA A 190 -8.63 7.32 -26.42
C ALA A 190 -9.30 5.99 -25.97
N VAL A 191 -8.60 5.13 -25.22
CA VAL A 191 -9.20 3.90 -24.66
C VAL A 191 -10.25 4.22 -23.59
N VAL A 192 -9.95 5.14 -22.67
CA VAL A 192 -10.86 5.52 -21.59
C VAL A 192 -12.09 6.26 -22.14
N GLU A 193 -11.92 7.10 -23.15
CA GLU A 193 -13.02 7.75 -23.86
C GLU A 193 -13.99 6.76 -24.51
N GLU A 194 -13.47 5.69 -25.12
CA GLU A 194 -14.30 4.61 -25.72
C GLU A 194 -15.02 3.73 -24.68
N PHE A 195 -14.67 3.84 -23.40
CA PHE A 195 -15.38 3.17 -22.31
C PHE A 195 -16.52 4.01 -21.73
N TYR A 196 -16.55 5.33 -21.98
CA TYR A 196 -17.60 6.20 -21.44
C TYR A 196 -18.98 5.83 -21.97
N GLY A 197 -19.97 5.82 -21.08
CA GLY A 197 -21.33 5.33 -21.31
C GLY A 197 -21.44 3.80 -21.43
N HIS A 198 -20.34 3.08 -21.23
CA HIS A 198 -20.29 1.62 -21.28
C HIS A 198 -19.75 1.00 -19.98
N VAL A 199 -19.27 1.80 -19.02
CA VAL A 199 -18.56 1.31 -17.81
C VAL A 199 -19.43 0.36 -16.98
N ARG A 200 -20.72 0.70 -16.80
CA ARG A 200 -21.71 -0.15 -16.10
C ARG A 200 -21.92 -1.51 -16.77
N ARG A 201 -21.73 -1.62 -18.09
CA ARG A 201 -21.78 -2.89 -18.83
C ARG A 201 -20.46 -3.64 -18.70
N LEU A 202 -19.35 -2.96 -19.00
CA LEU A 202 -18.01 -3.53 -19.06
C LEU A 202 -17.57 -4.13 -17.72
N ILE A 203 -17.84 -3.46 -16.59
CA ILE A 203 -17.46 -3.98 -15.26
C ILE A 203 -18.13 -5.33 -14.93
N ARG A 204 -19.32 -5.60 -15.49
CA ARG A 204 -20.07 -6.85 -15.28
C ARG A 204 -19.64 -7.97 -16.22
N HIS A 205 -18.82 -7.68 -17.22
CA HIS A 205 -18.37 -8.64 -18.22
C HIS A 205 -17.18 -9.44 -17.67
N PRO A 206 -17.17 -10.79 -17.73
CA PRO A 206 -16.10 -11.60 -17.13
C PRO A 206 -14.69 -11.22 -17.58
N GLU A 207 -14.55 -10.86 -18.86
CA GLU A 207 -13.26 -10.47 -19.46
C GLU A 207 -12.94 -8.96 -19.33
N ALA A 208 -13.88 -8.07 -19.68
CA ALA A 208 -13.64 -6.62 -19.69
C ALA A 208 -13.62 -5.99 -18.29
N GLY A 209 -14.28 -6.58 -17.30
CA GLY A 209 -14.35 -5.99 -15.95
C GLY A 209 -12.98 -5.84 -15.30
N TRP A 210 -12.13 -6.84 -15.44
CA TRP A 210 -10.72 -6.77 -15.02
C TRP A 210 -9.92 -5.71 -15.79
N ILE A 211 -10.19 -5.50 -17.08
CA ILE A 211 -9.52 -4.44 -17.87
C ILE A 211 -9.95 -3.05 -17.40
N VAL A 212 -11.24 -2.86 -17.13
CA VAL A 212 -11.77 -1.61 -16.58
C VAL A 212 -11.21 -1.35 -15.18
N ASP A 213 -11.16 -2.35 -14.30
CA ASP A 213 -10.59 -2.16 -12.96
C ASP A 213 -9.07 -1.98 -12.97
N ASP A 214 -8.31 -2.66 -13.83
CA ASP A 214 -6.87 -2.43 -13.95
C ASP A 214 -6.57 -1.01 -14.45
N ILE A 215 -7.34 -0.54 -15.45
CA ILE A 215 -7.26 0.84 -15.94
C ILE A 215 -7.66 1.81 -14.84
N TYR A 216 -8.76 1.54 -14.12
CA TYR A 216 -9.19 2.35 -12.99
C TYR A 216 -8.07 2.41 -11.94
N ARG A 217 -7.66 1.28 -11.35
CA ARG A 217 -6.66 1.19 -10.28
C ARG A 217 -5.39 1.95 -10.59
N GLY A 218 -4.71 1.58 -11.68
CA GLY A 218 -3.32 1.98 -11.94
C GLY A 218 -3.06 3.00 -13.04
N ILE A 219 -3.97 3.16 -14.02
CA ILE A 219 -3.65 3.84 -15.29
C ILE A 219 -4.39 5.17 -15.49
N ALA A 220 -5.67 5.21 -15.09
CA ALA A 220 -6.56 6.34 -15.28
C ALA A 220 -6.13 7.55 -14.42
N THR A 221 -6.19 8.74 -15.01
CA THR A 221 -5.99 10.01 -14.28
C THR A 221 -7.08 10.21 -13.22
N LYS A 222 -6.87 11.13 -12.27
CA LYS A 222 -7.88 11.46 -11.24
C LYS A 222 -9.22 11.88 -11.85
N GLU A 223 -9.21 12.62 -12.95
CA GLU A 223 -10.42 13.06 -13.66
C GLU A 223 -11.09 11.91 -14.43
N GLN A 224 -10.30 11.01 -15.03
CA GLN A 224 -10.82 9.80 -15.66
C GLN A 224 -11.47 8.85 -14.64
N LYS A 225 -10.82 8.61 -13.50
CA LYS A 225 -11.41 7.88 -12.37
C LYS A 225 -12.76 8.47 -11.96
N ALA A 226 -12.83 9.80 -11.83
CA ALA A 226 -14.07 10.48 -11.48
C ALA A 226 -15.17 10.30 -12.54
N ARG A 227 -14.84 10.40 -13.84
CA ARG A 227 -15.80 10.17 -14.94
C ARG A 227 -16.31 8.72 -14.94
N LEU A 228 -15.41 7.73 -14.84
CA LEU A 228 -15.76 6.30 -14.80
C LEU A 228 -16.70 5.97 -13.62
N LEU A 229 -16.42 6.49 -12.43
CA LEU A 229 -17.21 6.21 -11.22
C LEU A 229 -18.59 6.90 -11.25
N ARG A 230 -18.68 8.12 -11.81
CA ARG A 230 -19.95 8.87 -11.91
C ARG A 230 -21.03 8.11 -12.69
N GLU A 231 -20.67 7.28 -13.67
CA GLU A 231 -21.65 6.45 -14.40
C GLU A 231 -22.42 5.48 -13.50
N TRP A 232 -21.86 5.11 -12.34
CA TRP A 232 -22.51 4.22 -11.37
C TRP A 232 -23.51 4.96 -10.48
N TYR A 233 -23.53 6.30 -10.51
CA TYR A 233 -24.52 7.12 -9.79
C TYR A 233 -25.83 7.29 -10.57
N GLY A 234 -25.89 6.90 -11.85
CA GLY A 234 -27.13 6.84 -12.61
C GLY A 234 -26.99 7.21 -14.10
N PRO A 235 -28.03 6.96 -14.91
CA PRO A 235 -28.02 7.25 -16.34
C PRO A 235 -27.84 8.73 -16.67
N ASP A 236 -28.30 9.63 -15.80
CA ASP A 236 -28.09 11.08 -15.92
C ASP A 236 -26.61 11.44 -16.08
N PHE A 237 -25.70 10.73 -15.40
CA PHE A 237 -24.26 11.00 -15.47
C PHE A 237 -23.61 10.49 -16.77
N VAL A 238 -24.27 9.58 -17.49
CA VAL A 238 -23.88 9.15 -18.84
C VAL A 238 -24.37 10.16 -19.88
N ILE A 239 -25.60 10.65 -19.74
CA ILE A 239 -26.25 11.54 -20.71
C ILE A 239 -25.73 12.98 -20.59
N MET A 240 -25.59 13.49 -19.36
CA MET A 240 -25.16 14.86 -19.07
C MET A 240 -23.62 14.93 -19.01
N ASN A 241 -22.93 14.46 -20.04
CA ASN A 241 -21.46 14.49 -20.11
C ASN A 241 -20.98 15.95 -20.00
N VAL A 242 -20.25 16.27 -18.92
CA VAL A 242 -19.85 17.64 -18.60
C VAL A 242 -18.43 17.89 -19.09
N ASP A 243 -18.22 18.99 -19.81
CA ASP A 243 -16.89 19.45 -20.20
C ASP A 243 -16.10 19.98 -18.98
N GLY A 244 -14.82 19.61 -18.93
CA GLY A 244 -13.90 20.04 -17.86
C GLY A 244 -13.80 19.09 -16.65
N PRO A 245 -13.17 19.54 -15.54
CA PRO A 245 -12.94 18.73 -14.35
C PRO A 245 -14.25 18.36 -13.65
N VAL A 246 -14.39 17.10 -13.26
CA VAL A 246 -15.56 16.60 -12.52
C VAL A 246 -15.14 15.93 -11.22
N THR A 247 -15.95 16.08 -10.17
CA THR A 247 -15.76 15.38 -8.90
C THR A 247 -16.43 14.01 -8.92
N ALA A 248 -15.78 13.01 -8.34
CA ALA A 248 -16.37 11.71 -8.03
C ALA A 248 -17.02 11.67 -6.65
N ASP A 249 -16.76 12.68 -5.80
CA ASP A 249 -17.27 12.74 -4.44
C ASP A 249 -18.80 12.82 -4.45
N LEU A 250 -19.45 11.75 -4.02
CA LEU A 250 -20.90 11.66 -4.05
C LEU A 250 -21.54 12.66 -3.08
N SER A 251 -20.88 13.01 -1.97
CA SER A 251 -21.40 14.00 -1.02
C SER A 251 -21.53 15.38 -1.69
N GLN A 252 -20.48 15.81 -2.40
CA GLN A 252 -20.48 17.06 -3.17
C GLN A 252 -21.56 17.07 -4.28
N ILE A 253 -21.76 15.92 -4.95
CA ILE A 253 -22.80 15.77 -5.98
C ILE A 253 -24.21 15.89 -5.37
N LEU A 254 -24.43 15.27 -4.21
CA LEU A 254 -25.72 15.28 -3.51
C LEU A 254 -26.04 16.64 -2.88
N GLU A 255 -25.05 17.39 -2.42
CA GLU A 255 -25.22 18.78 -1.99
C GLU A 255 -25.69 19.69 -3.13
N GLY A 256 -25.15 19.49 -4.35
CA GLY A 256 -25.57 20.23 -5.54
C GLY A 256 -26.94 19.80 -6.10
N GLN A 257 -27.37 18.55 -5.88
CA GLN A 257 -28.63 18.00 -6.42
C GLN A 257 -29.41 17.16 -5.39
N PRO A 258 -29.83 17.73 -4.24
CA PRO A 258 -30.40 16.97 -3.13
C PRO A 258 -31.70 16.24 -3.50
N ALA A 259 -32.49 16.79 -4.41
CA ALA A 259 -33.71 16.16 -4.94
C ALA A 259 -33.43 14.83 -5.69
N LYS A 260 -32.22 14.62 -6.23
CA LYS A 260 -31.84 13.38 -6.92
C LYS A 260 -31.22 12.32 -6.00
N ARG A 261 -31.06 12.59 -4.69
CA ARG A 261 -30.43 11.65 -3.74
C ARG A 261 -31.02 10.25 -3.82
N GLY A 262 -32.34 10.10 -3.74
CA GLY A 262 -33.01 8.81 -3.74
C GLY A 262 -32.61 7.95 -4.94
N PRO A 263 -32.93 8.38 -6.18
CA PRO A 263 -32.53 7.67 -7.40
C PRO A 263 -31.04 7.33 -7.49
N ILE A 264 -30.15 8.26 -7.10
CA ILE A 264 -28.70 8.05 -7.16
C ILE A 264 -28.25 6.95 -6.19
N MET A 265 -28.68 7.03 -4.92
CA MET A 265 -28.34 6.03 -3.90
C MET A 265 -28.89 4.65 -4.29
N THR A 266 -30.14 4.57 -4.78
CA THR A 266 -30.73 3.31 -5.24
C THR A 266 -29.93 2.69 -6.39
N HIS A 267 -29.57 3.47 -7.42
CA HIS A 267 -28.80 2.96 -8.55
C HIS A 267 -27.39 2.50 -8.14
N LEU A 268 -26.73 3.22 -7.23
CA LEU A 268 -25.43 2.82 -6.70
C LEU A 268 -25.53 1.51 -5.90
N LYS A 269 -26.51 1.38 -5.00
CA LYS A 269 -26.80 0.14 -4.23
C LYS A 269 -27.01 -1.06 -5.16
N GLU A 270 -27.78 -0.89 -6.24
CA GLU A 270 -28.00 -1.95 -7.23
C GLU A 270 -26.70 -2.41 -7.88
N VAL A 271 -25.85 -1.49 -8.33
CA VAL A 271 -24.60 -1.81 -9.03
C VAL A 271 -23.60 -2.46 -8.08
N THR A 272 -23.44 -1.94 -6.86
CA THR A 272 -22.53 -2.53 -5.87
C THR A 272 -22.99 -3.92 -5.44
N ASN A 273 -24.27 -4.09 -5.12
CA ASN A 273 -24.82 -5.38 -4.70
C ASN A 273 -24.69 -6.44 -5.81
N GLN A 274 -24.92 -6.07 -7.08
CA GLN A 274 -24.76 -6.99 -8.21
C GLN A 274 -23.31 -7.48 -8.37
N LEU A 275 -22.31 -6.66 -8.07
CA LEU A 275 -20.90 -7.06 -8.16
C LEU A 275 -20.46 -7.90 -6.94
N VAL A 276 -20.93 -7.55 -5.74
CA VAL A 276 -20.72 -8.36 -4.52
C VAL A 276 -21.31 -9.77 -4.69
N GLN A 277 -22.58 -9.86 -5.11
CA GLN A 277 -23.27 -11.15 -5.33
C GLN A 277 -22.66 -11.98 -6.46
N LYS A 278 -21.96 -11.35 -7.41
CA LYS A 278 -21.17 -12.04 -8.46
C LYS A 278 -19.76 -12.44 -8.01
N LYS A 279 -19.43 -12.33 -6.71
CA LYS A 279 -18.07 -12.50 -6.15
C LYS A 279 -17.00 -11.69 -6.91
N SER A 280 -17.39 -10.56 -7.51
CA SER A 280 -16.47 -9.62 -8.18
C SER A 280 -15.85 -8.64 -7.18
N THR A 281 -15.53 -9.15 -5.99
CA THR A 281 -15.17 -8.37 -4.80
C THR A 281 -13.72 -7.91 -4.79
N GLY A 282 -12.92 -8.27 -5.80
CA GLY A 282 -11.55 -7.78 -5.97
C GLY A 282 -11.42 -6.46 -6.75
N PHE A 283 -12.53 -5.91 -7.28
CA PHE A 283 -12.49 -4.68 -8.07
C PHE A 283 -12.32 -3.45 -7.16
N THR A 284 -11.21 -2.73 -7.32
CA THR A 284 -10.95 -1.49 -6.57
C THR A 284 -11.97 -0.38 -6.86
N MET A 285 -12.53 -0.34 -8.07
CA MET A 285 -13.63 0.56 -8.43
C MET A 285 -14.91 0.25 -7.63
N LEU A 286 -15.16 -1.02 -7.31
CA LEU A 286 -16.25 -1.42 -6.41
C LEU A 286 -15.97 -0.94 -4.97
N HIS A 287 -14.72 -0.95 -4.52
CA HIS A 287 -14.38 -0.50 -3.16
C HIS A 287 -14.63 1.00 -2.96
N ASP A 288 -14.26 1.84 -3.94
CA ASP A 288 -14.61 3.26 -3.93
C ASP A 288 -16.14 3.44 -3.99
N ALA A 289 -16.84 2.76 -4.92
CA ALA A 289 -18.30 2.80 -5.01
C ALA A 289 -19.03 2.43 -3.70
N LEU A 290 -18.57 1.38 -3.01
CA LEU A 290 -19.09 0.95 -1.70
C LEU A 290 -18.80 2.00 -0.62
N LEU A 291 -17.60 2.61 -0.58
CA LEU A 291 -17.27 3.69 0.34
C LEU A 291 -18.15 4.93 0.10
N GLN A 292 -18.28 5.37 -1.16
CA GLN A 292 -19.09 6.53 -1.56
C GLN A 292 -20.57 6.34 -1.15
N TYR A 293 -21.11 5.14 -1.34
CA TYR A 293 -22.45 4.79 -0.84
C TYR A 293 -22.50 4.89 0.68
N PHE A 294 -21.57 4.24 1.39
CA PHE A 294 -21.58 4.17 2.85
C PHE A 294 -21.49 5.53 3.54
N ILE A 295 -20.52 6.38 3.15
CA ILE A 295 -20.34 7.71 3.76
C ILE A 295 -21.51 8.66 3.47
N ASN A 296 -22.31 8.36 2.45
CA ASN A 296 -23.52 9.10 2.12
C ASN A 296 -24.78 8.51 2.76
N CYS A 297 -24.74 7.33 3.38
CA CYS A 297 -25.84 6.84 4.21
C CYS A 297 -25.95 7.69 5.48
N LYS A 298 -27.16 7.97 5.97
CA LYS A 298 -27.32 8.65 7.26
C LYS A 298 -26.94 7.69 8.39
N PRO A 299 -25.98 8.00 9.28
CA PRO A 299 -25.64 7.15 10.42
C PRO A 299 -26.88 6.78 11.25
N GLY A 300 -26.98 5.51 11.65
CA GLY A 300 -28.13 4.98 12.40
C GLY A 300 -29.44 4.82 11.62
N SER A 301 -29.49 5.17 10.34
CA SER A 301 -30.68 4.92 9.49
C SER A 301 -30.81 3.45 9.06
N PRO A 302 -32.01 2.98 8.65
CA PRO A 302 -32.18 1.64 8.08
C PRO A 302 -31.29 1.39 6.87
N GLU A 303 -31.14 2.39 5.98
CA GLU A 303 -30.25 2.35 4.80
C GLU A 303 -28.80 2.01 5.17
N HIS A 304 -28.31 2.56 6.28
CA HIS A 304 -26.98 2.33 6.82
C HIS A 304 -26.85 0.95 7.50
N GLY A 305 -27.87 0.53 8.25
CA GLY A 305 -27.92 -0.78 8.89
C GLY A 305 -27.94 -1.93 7.88
N GLU A 306 -28.84 -1.87 6.90
CA GLU A 306 -28.95 -2.83 5.80
C GLU A 306 -27.64 -3.00 5.03
N PHE A 307 -26.89 -1.91 4.82
CA PHE A 307 -25.61 -1.97 4.12
C PHE A 307 -24.52 -2.62 4.98
N LEU A 308 -24.45 -2.34 6.27
CA LEU A 308 -23.56 -3.06 7.18
C LEU A 308 -23.88 -4.55 7.22
N ASP A 309 -25.16 -4.93 7.20
CA ASP A 309 -25.59 -6.32 7.10
C ASP A 309 -25.16 -6.96 5.77
N MET A 310 -25.40 -6.30 4.63
CA MET A 310 -24.95 -6.76 3.30
C MET A 310 -23.43 -7.02 3.23
N LEU A 311 -22.60 -6.17 3.86
CA LEU A 311 -21.15 -6.41 3.93
C LEU A 311 -20.78 -7.69 4.71
N LYS A 312 -21.63 -8.14 5.64
CA LYS A 312 -21.43 -9.32 6.51
C LYS A 312 -22.14 -10.59 6.00
N ASP A 313 -22.96 -10.50 4.96
CA ASP A 313 -23.68 -11.64 4.38
C ASP A 313 -22.75 -12.61 3.61
N ASP A 314 -21.52 -12.18 3.29
CA ASP A 314 -20.47 -13.02 2.72
C ASP A 314 -19.85 -13.96 3.78
N GLU A 315 -20.36 -15.20 3.86
CA GLU A 315 -19.87 -16.21 4.82
C GLU A 315 -18.38 -16.57 4.63
N GLU A 316 -17.87 -16.51 3.40
CA GLU A 316 -16.47 -16.77 3.07
C GLU A 316 -15.58 -15.58 3.48
N GLY A 317 -16.14 -14.37 3.45
CA GLY A 317 -15.49 -13.11 3.84
C GLY A 317 -14.53 -12.54 2.81
N ASP A 318 -14.62 -12.99 1.56
CA ASP A 318 -13.77 -12.53 0.46
C ASP A 318 -13.94 -11.03 0.19
N LEU A 319 -15.14 -10.49 0.42
CA LEU A 319 -15.39 -9.05 0.41
C LEU A 319 -14.52 -8.31 1.44
N PHE A 320 -14.52 -8.74 2.71
CA PHE A 320 -13.70 -8.09 3.74
C PHE A 320 -12.21 -8.26 3.49
N LYS A 321 -11.76 -9.44 3.05
CA LYS A 321 -10.37 -9.71 2.67
C LYS A 321 -9.91 -8.74 1.58
N ASN A 322 -10.67 -8.62 0.49
CA ASN A 322 -10.31 -7.74 -0.63
C ASN A 322 -10.39 -6.24 -0.28
N LEU A 323 -11.40 -5.81 0.48
CA LEU A 323 -11.54 -4.42 0.90
C LEU A 323 -10.31 -3.94 1.70
N ALA A 324 -9.83 -4.75 2.64
CA ALA A 324 -8.81 -4.36 3.62
C ALA A 324 -7.45 -3.93 3.01
N PHE A 325 -7.07 -4.46 1.85
CA PHE A 325 -5.78 -4.18 1.19
C PHE A 325 -5.86 -3.03 0.16
N THR A 326 -6.88 -2.18 0.26
CA THR A 326 -7.07 -1.05 -0.67
C THR A 326 -7.35 0.26 0.07
N LYS A 327 -6.99 1.39 -0.54
CA LYS A 327 -7.12 2.72 0.09
C LYS A 327 -8.54 3.00 0.59
N ASP A 328 -9.53 2.84 -0.28
CA ASP A 328 -10.91 3.22 -0.01
C ASP A 328 -11.69 2.06 0.66
N GLY A 329 -11.36 0.81 0.31
CA GLY A 329 -11.91 -0.37 0.98
C GLY A 329 -11.47 -0.51 2.44
N SER A 330 -10.19 -0.26 2.77
CA SER A 330 -9.71 -0.31 4.17
C SER A 330 -10.44 0.72 5.04
N ARG A 331 -10.67 1.94 4.53
CA ARG A 331 -11.49 2.94 5.22
C ARG A 331 -12.93 2.43 5.44
N LEU A 332 -13.53 1.77 4.46
CA LEU A 332 -14.85 1.15 4.63
C LEU A 332 -14.85 0.06 5.72
N VAL A 333 -13.83 -0.80 5.79
CA VAL A 333 -13.70 -1.80 6.87
C VAL A 333 -13.53 -1.11 8.24
N CYS A 334 -12.73 -0.04 8.32
CA CYS A 334 -12.57 0.74 9.55
C CYS A 334 -13.91 1.34 10.01
N LEU A 335 -14.68 1.94 9.10
CA LEU A 335 -16.01 2.47 9.38
C LEU A 335 -17.00 1.37 9.78
N ALA A 336 -16.97 0.21 9.13
CA ALA A 336 -17.80 -0.94 9.48
C ALA A 336 -17.48 -1.50 10.89
N LEU A 337 -16.20 -1.52 11.29
CA LEU A 337 -15.80 -1.84 12.67
C LEU A 337 -16.28 -0.77 13.67
N ALA A 338 -16.18 0.51 13.32
CA ALA A 338 -16.55 1.61 14.21
C ALA A 338 -18.06 1.69 14.46
N TYR A 339 -18.89 1.59 13.42
CA TYR A 339 -20.35 1.57 13.56
C TYR A 339 -20.93 0.20 13.94
N GLY A 340 -20.21 -0.89 13.68
CA GLY A 340 -20.65 -2.24 14.03
C GLY A 340 -20.75 -2.47 15.54
N ASN A 341 -21.71 -3.30 15.96
CA ASN A 341 -21.83 -3.71 17.36
C ASN A 341 -20.82 -4.82 17.72
N ALA A 342 -20.83 -5.31 18.97
CA ALA A 342 -19.89 -6.33 19.45
C ALA A 342 -19.96 -7.68 18.68
N LYS A 343 -21.13 -8.07 18.15
CA LYS A 343 -21.29 -9.23 17.27
C LYS A 343 -20.66 -8.95 15.90
N ASP A 344 -20.96 -7.79 15.33
CA ASP A 344 -20.45 -7.38 14.00
C ASP A 344 -18.93 -7.31 13.99
N ARG A 345 -18.33 -6.62 14.98
CA ARG A 345 -16.87 -6.53 15.17
C ARG A 345 -16.21 -7.91 15.24
N ARG A 346 -16.83 -8.86 15.96
CA ARG A 346 -16.35 -10.25 16.04
C ARG A 346 -16.47 -10.99 14.71
N THR A 347 -17.54 -10.79 13.95
CA THR A 347 -17.70 -11.36 12.60
C THR A 347 -16.63 -10.82 11.67
N ILE A 348 -16.46 -9.49 11.59
CA ILE A 348 -15.48 -8.83 10.71
C ILE A 348 -14.06 -9.36 10.99
N ILE A 349 -13.61 -9.34 12.25
CA ILE A 349 -12.26 -9.82 12.61
C ILE A 349 -12.07 -11.32 12.35
N LYS A 350 -13.12 -12.15 12.43
CA LYS A 350 -13.03 -13.59 12.12
C LYS A 350 -12.59 -13.86 10.67
N HIS A 351 -12.99 -13.03 9.70
CA HIS A 351 -12.62 -13.22 8.29
C HIS A 351 -11.13 -12.93 8.01
N PHE A 352 -10.44 -12.21 8.89
CA PHE A 352 -9.01 -11.90 8.79
C PHE A 352 -8.11 -12.88 9.54
N LYS A 353 -8.66 -13.97 10.11
CA LYS A 353 -7.85 -15.07 10.64
C LYS A 353 -6.92 -15.60 9.53
N THR A 354 -5.68 -15.93 9.88
CA THR A 354 -4.57 -16.31 8.97
C THR A 354 -4.12 -15.22 8.00
N HIS A 355 -4.54 -13.97 8.21
CA HIS A 355 -4.18 -12.81 7.41
C HIS A 355 -3.77 -11.60 8.28
N ILE A 356 -3.62 -11.77 9.60
CA ILE A 356 -3.30 -10.69 10.54
C ILE A 356 -1.90 -10.14 10.27
N LYS A 357 -0.92 -10.99 9.97
CA LYS A 357 0.44 -10.54 9.62
C LYS A 357 0.47 -9.80 8.28
N ALA A 358 -0.29 -10.27 7.29
CA ALA A 358 -0.47 -9.57 6.00
C ALA A 358 -1.12 -8.19 6.21
N LEU A 359 -2.16 -8.09 7.05
CA LEU A 359 -2.74 -6.79 7.44
C LEU A 359 -1.71 -5.89 8.10
N ALA A 360 -0.90 -6.38 9.04
CA ALA A 360 0.12 -5.56 9.70
C ALA A 360 1.16 -5.02 8.70
N GLY A 361 1.62 -5.85 7.75
CA GLY A 361 2.59 -5.47 6.72
C GLY A 361 2.06 -4.47 5.69
N ASP A 362 0.76 -4.45 5.41
CA ASP A 362 0.16 -3.61 4.37
C ASP A 362 -0.20 -2.19 4.82
N VAL A 363 0.04 -1.22 3.93
CA VAL A 363 -0.15 0.23 4.14
C VAL A 363 -1.63 0.60 4.33
N HIS A 364 -2.56 -0.24 3.88
CA HIS A 364 -3.99 -0.07 4.07
C HIS A 364 -4.54 -1.03 5.13
N GLY A 365 -4.11 -2.30 5.10
CA GLY A 365 -4.51 -3.34 6.05
C GLY A 365 -4.21 -2.99 7.51
N CYS A 366 -3.09 -2.33 7.79
CA CYS A 366 -2.67 -2.03 9.17
C CYS A 366 -3.73 -1.17 9.89
N ARG A 367 -4.41 -0.28 9.16
CA ARG A 367 -5.47 0.62 9.64
C ARG A 367 -6.68 -0.14 10.20
N VAL A 368 -6.95 -1.34 9.67
CA VAL A 368 -8.00 -2.24 10.16
C VAL A 368 -7.64 -2.75 11.57
N LEU A 369 -6.38 -3.13 11.80
CA LEU A 369 -5.88 -3.53 13.12
C LEU A 369 -5.91 -2.36 14.12
N LEU A 370 -5.45 -1.17 13.71
CA LEU A 370 -5.48 0.02 14.57
C LEU A 370 -6.92 0.38 14.95
N THR A 371 -7.85 0.34 14.00
CA THR A 371 -9.28 0.58 14.26
C THR A 371 -9.85 -0.48 15.20
N ALA A 372 -9.48 -1.76 15.03
CA ALA A 372 -9.89 -2.83 15.94
C ALA A 372 -9.44 -2.54 17.39
N TYR A 373 -8.20 -2.07 17.59
CA TYR A 373 -7.70 -1.66 18.90
C TYR A 373 -8.44 -0.44 19.47
N GLU A 374 -8.82 0.52 18.62
CA GLU A 374 -9.56 1.71 19.07
C GLU A 374 -10.99 1.38 19.51
N VAL A 375 -11.70 0.43 18.86
CA VAL A 375 -13.16 0.28 19.04
C VAL A 375 -13.62 -1.01 19.72
N ILE A 376 -12.84 -2.10 19.75
CA ILE A 376 -13.31 -3.40 20.30
C ILE A 376 -13.22 -3.41 21.83
N ASP A 377 -14.37 -3.46 22.51
CA ASP A 377 -14.43 -3.56 23.98
C ASP A 377 -14.03 -4.96 24.51
N ASP A 378 -14.22 -6.01 23.70
CA ASP A 378 -13.84 -7.40 24.00
C ASP A 378 -12.35 -7.62 23.67
N THR A 379 -11.50 -7.09 24.54
CA THR A 379 -10.03 -7.16 24.49
C THR A 379 -9.51 -8.59 24.59
N VAL A 380 -10.22 -9.49 25.28
CA VAL A 380 -9.90 -10.93 25.33
C VAL A 380 -10.12 -11.58 23.96
N MET A 381 -11.20 -11.24 23.25
CA MET A 381 -11.39 -11.67 21.86
C MET A 381 -10.32 -11.08 20.94
N THR A 382 -9.94 -9.81 21.12
CA THR A 382 -8.84 -9.17 20.37
C THR A 382 -7.52 -9.92 20.57
N ALA A 383 -7.16 -10.23 21.82
CA ALA A 383 -5.94 -10.97 22.13
C ALA A 383 -5.93 -12.39 21.53
N LYS A 384 -7.08 -13.06 21.48
CA LYS A 384 -7.21 -14.40 20.89
C LYS A 384 -7.25 -14.41 19.36
N ALA A 385 -7.87 -13.41 18.74
CA ALA A 385 -8.09 -13.36 17.30
C ALA A 385 -6.94 -12.68 16.54
N ILE A 386 -6.29 -11.69 17.16
CA ILE A 386 -5.22 -10.88 16.55
C ILE A 386 -3.86 -11.25 17.15
N PHE A 387 -3.69 -11.15 18.48
CA PHE A 387 -2.36 -11.31 19.10
C PHE A 387 -1.84 -12.74 19.14
N THR A 388 -2.67 -13.76 18.93
CA THR A 388 -2.16 -15.14 18.73
C THR A 388 -1.29 -15.24 17.48
N GLU A 389 -1.73 -14.64 16.38
CA GLU A 389 -1.04 -14.70 15.08
C GLU A 389 0.03 -13.61 14.96
N LEU A 390 -0.29 -12.36 15.36
CA LEU A 390 0.64 -11.22 15.30
C LEU A 390 1.91 -11.46 16.15
N LEU A 391 1.77 -12.14 17.28
CA LEU A 391 2.89 -12.47 18.18
C LEU A 391 3.42 -13.91 18.01
N ASN A 392 3.01 -14.59 16.92
CA ASN A 392 3.44 -15.96 16.58
C ASN A 392 3.40 -16.93 17.78
N LYS A 393 2.29 -16.92 18.53
CA LYS A 393 2.15 -17.68 19.80
C LYS A 393 2.07 -19.20 19.59
N ASP A 394 1.84 -19.63 18.35
CA ASP A 394 1.81 -21.01 17.86
C ASP A 394 3.17 -21.52 17.34
N MET A 395 4.12 -20.62 17.07
CA MET A 395 5.50 -20.98 16.73
C MET A 395 6.33 -21.30 17.97
N ASP A 396 7.42 -22.06 17.77
CA ASP A 396 8.46 -22.28 18.77
C ASP A 396 9.24 -20.99 19.06
N GLN A 397 10.13 -21.00 20.07
CA GLN A 397 10.78 -19.77 20.51
C GLN A 397 11.65 -19.15 19.41
N THR A 398 12.49 -19.94 18.74
CA THR A 398 13.40 -19.45 17.69
C THR A 398 12.62 -18.86 16.52
N GLY A 399 11.65 -19.59 15.96
CA GLY A 399 10.85 -19.10 14.83
C GLY A 399 9.97 -17.90 15.20
N ARG A 400 9.49 -17.82 16.45
CA ARG A 400 8.79 -16.64 16.96
C ARG A 400 9.70 -15.42 17.03
N GLU A 401 10.93 -15.58 17.53
CA GLU A 401 11.89 -14.48 17.66
C GLU A 401 12.31 -13.94 16.29
N GLU A 402 12.64 -14.81 15.33
CA GLU A 402 12.98 -14.42 13.96
C GLU A 402 11.86 -13.62 13.28
N GLU A 403 10.63 -14.12 13.35
CA GLU A 403 9.46 -13.47 12.72
C GLU A 403 9.03 -12.18 13.47
N LEU A 404 9.18 -12.12 14.79
CA LEU A 404 8.95 -10.88 15.56
C LEU A 404 10.03 -9.82 15.28
N LEU A 405 11.30 -10.22 15.13
CA LEU A 405 12.39 -9.33 14.76
C LEU A 405 12.17 -8.73 13.36
N ALA A 406 11.73 -9.54 12.40
CA ALA A 406 11.35 -9.08 11.07
C ALA A 406 10.17 -8.08 11.13
N GLN A 407 9.11 -8.38 11.89
CA GLN A 407 7.97 -7.46 12.04
C GLN A 407 8.33 -6.15 12.76
N ALA A 408 9.15 -6.21 13.81
CA ALA A 408 9.59 -5.05 14.59
C ALA A 408 10.45 -4.08 13.79
N THR A 409 11.24 -4.60 12.84
CA THR A 409 12.11 -3.82 11.94
C THR A 409 11.45 -3.46 10.60
N HIS A 410 10.26 -4.00 10.29
CA HIS A 410 9.50 -3.63 9.09
C HIS A 410 9.01 -2.17 9.13
N LEU A 411 8.75 -1.58 7.96
CA LEU A 411 8.18 -0.23 7.84
C LEU A 411 6.77 -0.14 8.46
N THR A 412 5.85 -0.98 7.98
CA THR A 412 4.45 -1.01 8.41
C THR A 412 4.15 -1.95 9.59
N ALA A 413 4.59 -3.22 9.58
CA ALA A 413 4.16 -4.22 10.57
C ALA A 413 4.42 -3.83 12.03
N ARG A 414 5.52 -3.12 12.32
CA ARG A 414 5.81 -2.58 13.65
C ARG A 414 4.72 -1.67 14.20
N ILE A 415 3.95 -0.99 13.35
CA ILE A 415 2.90 -0.05 13.77
C ILE A 415 1.84 -0.80 14.59
N ALA A 416 1.46 -2.01 14.19
CA ALA A 416 0.48 -2.83 14.91
C ALA A 416 1.00 -3.34 16.28
N LEU A 417 2.33 -3.45 16.45
CA LEU A 417 2.98 -3.81 17.72
C LEU A 417 3.14 -2.59 18.65
N LEU A 418 3.48 -1.43 18.08
CA LEU A 418 3.80 -0.23 18.85
C LEU A 418 2.57 0.64 19.17
N TRP A 419 1.48 0.55 18.40
CA TRP A 419 0.31 1.41 18.59
C TRP A 419 -0.27 1.37 20.02
N PRO A 420 -0.42 0.20 20.68
CA PRO A 420 -0.94 0.18 22.05
C PRO A 420 0.05 0.68 23.10
N MET A 421 1.35 0.80 22.79
CA MET A 421 2.38 1.13 23.78
C MET A 421 2.28 2.59 24.29
N SER A 422 1.62 3.48 23.57
CA SER A 422 1.48 4.89 23.97
C SER A 422 0.03 5.37 23.92
N ALA A 423 -0.36 6.18 24.90
CA ALA A 423 -1.63 6.91 24.89
C ALA A 423 -1.70 7.95 23.77
N SER A 424 -0.55 8.52 23.41
CA SER A 424 -0.38 9.45 22.31
C SER A 424 0.77 8.95 21.42
N PRO A 425 0.51 8.01 20.49
CA PRO A 425 1.52 7.44 19.61
C PRO A 425 2.34 8.53 18.90
N PRO A 426 3.66 8.37 18.75
CA PRO A 426 4.50 9.39 18.14
C PRO A 426 4.08 9.72 16.69
N LYS A 427 4.18 10.99 16.31
CA LYS A 427 3.83 11.46 14.94
C LYS A 427 4.62 10.80 13.80
N TRP A 428 5.74 10.13 14.10
CA TRP A 428 6.53 9.40 13.10
C TRP A 428 6.02 7.96 12.87
N LEU A 429 5.12 7.45 13.72
CA LEU A 429 4.64 6.06 13.66
C LEU A 429 3.56 5.87 12.59
N THR A 430 2.78 6.92 12.27
CA THR A 430 1.69 6.88 11.28
C THR A 430 1.67 8.14 10.44
N THR A 431 1.02 8.09 9.28
CA THR A 431 0.85 9.24 8.38
C THR A 431 -0.29 10.17 8.82
N ASP A 432 -0.33 11.39 8.29
CA ASP A 432 -1.45 12.32 8.50
C ASP A 432 -2.78 11.75 7.99
N ALA A 433 -2.74 10.91 6.96
CA ALA A 433 -3.93 10.23 6.41
C ALA A 433 -4.48 9.17 7.37
N GLU A 434 -3.62 8.35 7.99
CA GLU A 434 -4.02 7.45 9.08
C GLU A 434 -4.56 8.22 10.28
N THR A 435 -3.84 9.27 10.70
CA THR A 435 -4.23 10.11 11.84
C THR A 435 -5.62 10.71 11.65
N SER A 436 -5.94 11.16 10.42
CA SER A 436 -7.26 11.70 10.07
C SER A 436 -8.37 10.65 10.13
N ILE A 437 -8.13 9.44 9.60
CA ILE A 437 -9.09 8.33 9.70
C ILE A 437 -9.32 7.93 11.16
N LEU A 438 -8.24 7.82 11.96
CA LEU A 438 -8.34 7.43 13.37
C LEU A 438 -9.03 8.51 14.21
N ALA A 439 -8.92 9.79 13.85
CA ALA A 439 -9.71 10.85 14.46
C ALA A 439 -11.22 10.68 14.17
N GLU A 440 -11.61 10.40 12.92
CA GLU A 440 -12.99 10.06 12.52
C GLU A 440 -13.52 8.85 13.32
N ILE A 441 -12.73 7.77 13.42
CA ILE A 441 -13.07 6.58 14.22
C ILE A 441 -13.25 6.92 15.70
N ARG A 442 -12.38 7.77 16.28
CA ARG A 442 -12.43 8.16 17.70
C ARG A 442 -13.65 8.99 18.06
N GLU A 443 -14.20 9.76 17.12
CA GLU A 443 -15.49 10.43 17.29
C GLU A 443 -16.65 9.42 17.29
N ILE A 444 -16.75 8.56 16.27
CA ILE A 444 -17.79 7.51 16.18
C ILE A 444 -17.80 6.62 17.43
N ARG A 445 -16.60 6.26 17.92
CA ARG A 445 -16.40 5.42 19.11
C ARG A 445 -17.11 5.94 20.36
N LYS A 446 -17.26 7.27 20.53
CA LYS A 446 -17.92 7.87 21.70
C LYS A 446 -19.35 7.38 21.88
N GLU A 447 -20.01 7.02 20.78
CA GLU A 447 -21.39 6.53 20.75
C GLU A 447 -21.45 4.99 20.69
N THR A 448 -20.47 4.34 20.06
CA THR A 448 -20.54 2.91 19.70
C THR A 448 -19.72 1.97 20.59
N SER A 449 -18.82 2.48 21.45
CA SER A 449 -18.00 1.66 22.34
C SER A 449 -18.09 2.13 23.79
N LYS A 450 -18.26 1.17 24.71
CA LYS A 450 -18.59 1.42 26.12
C LYS A 450 -17.39 1.36 27.04
N LYS A 451 -16.30 0.69 26.64
CA LYS A 451 -15.06 0.67 27.42
C LYS A 451 -14.34 2.01 27.25
N GLU A 452 -13.85 2.53 28.36
CA GLU A 452 -13.04 3.75 28.37
C GLU A 452 -11.74 3.51 27.55
N PRO A 453 -11.30 4.49 26.72
CA PRO A 453 -10.13 4.34 25.83
C PRO A 453 -8.82 3.89 26.50
N GLU A 454 -8.40 4.52 27.60
CA GLU A 454 -7.16 4.19 28.30
C GLU A 454 -7.21 2.75 28.82
N LYS A 455 -8.32 2.36 29.46
CA LYS A 455 -8.54 1.01 29.94
C LYS A 455 -8.51 -0.03 28.82
N ARG A 456 -9.11 0.28 27.66
CA ARG A 456 -9.01 -0.62 26.48
C ARG A 456 -7.56 -0.78 26.05
N ARG A 457 -6.78 0.30 25.98
CA ARG A 457 -5.36 0.25 25.61
C ARG A 457 -4.55 -0.58 26.60
N THR A 458 -4.66 -0.33 27.90
CA THR A 458 -3.88 -1.04 28.93
C THR A 458 -4.15 -2.56 28.90
N GLU A 459 -5.40 -2.99 28.78
CA GLU A 459 -5.73 -4.42 28.64
C GLU A 459 -5.16 -5.05 27.35
N LEU A 460 -4.97 -4.27 26.26
CA LEU A 460 -4.31 -4.74 25.05
C LEU A 460 -2.79 -4.83 25.22
N VAL A 461 -2.17 -3.85 25.90
CA VAL A 461 -0.74 -3.84 26.27
C VAL A 461 -0.40 -5.05 27.14
N GLU A 462 -1.20 -5.34 28.16
CA GLU A 462 -1.05 -6.51 29.03
C GLU A 462 -1.02 -7.82 28.23
N ALA A 463 -1.85 -7.95 27.19
CA ALA A 463 -1.93 -9.15 26.37
C ALA A 463 -0.79 -9.34 25.35
N MET A 464 0.05 -8.32 25.14
CA MET A 464 1.19 -8.33 24.20
C MET A 464 2.56 -8.05 24.80
N SER A 465 2.65 -7.54 26.03
CA SER A 465 3.91 -7.06 26.60
C SER A 465 4.98 -8.14 26.76
N GLN A 466 4.65 -9.29 27.37
CA GLN A 466 5.66 -10.30 27.71
C GLN A 466 6.44 -10.82 26.48
N PRO A 467 5.81 -11.27 25.37
CA PRO A 467 6.55 -11.72 24.18
C PRO A 467 7.46 -10.65 23.54
N LEU A 468 7.13 -9.37 23.69
CA LEU A 468 7.93 -8.26 23.15
C LEU A 468 9.08 -7.89 24.09
N LEU A 469 8.89 -8.02 25.41
CA LEU A 469 9.97 -7.91 26.41
C LEU A 469 10.94 -9.10 26.31
N ASP A 470 10.44 -10.31 26.11
CA ASP A 470 11.24 -11.52 25.88
C ASP A 470 12.13 -11.34 24.63
N LEU A 471 11.56 -10.85 23.52
CA LEU A 471 12.29 -10.53 22.29
C LEU A 471 13.41 -9.50 22.52
N ILE A 472 13.16 -8.45 23.30
CA ILE A 472 14.21 -7.47 23.62
C ILE A 472 15.30 -8.12 24.49
N ALA A 473 14.94 -8.98 25.43
CA ALA A 473 15.90 -9.68 26.28
C ALA A 473 16.81 -10.66 25.50
N SER A 474 16.31 -11.32 24.44
CA SER A 474 17.09 -12.26 23.62
C SER A 474 17.73 -11.67 22.37
N GLN A 475 17.13 -10.64 21.76
CA GLN A 475 17.52 -10.09 20.46
C GLN A 475 17.89 -8.58 20.51
N ALA A 476 18.28 -8.05 21.66
CA ALA A 476 18.66 -6.64 21.84
C ALA A 476 19.66 -6.15 20.76
N ALA A 477 20.72 -6.91 20.50
CA ALA A 477 21.75 -6.55 19.52
C ALA A 477 21.21 -6.51 18.09
N SER A 478 20.46 -7.54 17.70
CA SER A 478 19.79 -7.65 16.39
C SER A 478 18.82 -6.49 16.13
N LEU A 479 18.03 -6.11 17.15
CA LEU A 479 17.14 -4.94 17.11
C LEU A 479 17.94 -3.62 17.04
N ALA A 480 18.96 -3.48 17.89
CA ALA A 480 19.82 -2.30 17.95
C ALA A 480 20.67 -2.09 16.68
N GLY A 481 20.77 -3.09 15.79
CA GLY A 481 21.37 -2.95 14.46
C GLY A 481 20.62 -2.00 13.52
N SER A 482 19.41 -1.53 13.86
CA SER A 482 18.62 -0.65 13.00
C SER A 482 17.93 0.51 13.75
N SER A 483 17.64 1.60 13.04
CA SER A 483 16.88 2.72 13.59
C SER A 483 15.46 2.35 14.01
N PHE A 484 14.82 1.43 13.28
CA PHE A 484 13.47 0.95 13.58
C PHE A 484 13.45 -0.01 14.78
N GLY A 485 14.44 -0.89 14.93
CA GLY A 485 14.58 -1.73 16.12
C GLY A 485 14.92 -0.91 17.38
N CYS A 486 15.74 0.13 17.28
CA CYS A 486 15.95 1.09 18.37
C CYS A 486 14.66 1.85 18.77
N GLN A 487 13.84 2.26 17.80
CA GLN A 487 12.52 2.84 18.07
C GLN A 487 11.61 1.82 18.77
N PHE A 488 11.59 0.58 18.29
CA PHE A 488 10.81 -0.51 18.88
C PHE A 488 11.21 -0.77 20.34
N ILE A 489 12.51 -0.91 20.63
CA ILE A 489 13.03 -1.07 22.00
C ILE A 489 12.55 0.08 22.90
N THR A 490 12.68 1.33 22.42
CA THR A 490 12.31 2.54 23.19
C THR A 490 10.83 2.55 23.54
N GLU A 491 9.95 2.40 22.54
CA GLU A 491 8.50 2.49 22.74
C GLU A 491 7.96 1.29 23.55
N VAL A 492 8.50 0.08 23.37
CA VAL A 492 8.12 -1.10 24.18
C VAL A 492 8.59 -0.94 25.62
N LEU A 493 9.82 -0.51 25.89
CA LEU A 493 10.28 -0.30 27.26
C LEU A 493 9.54 0.83 27.97
N PHE A 494 9.05 1.84 27.26
CA PHE A 494 8.14 2.83 27.83
C PHE A 494 6.75 2.25 28.10
N GLY A 495 6.10 1.66 27.10
CA GLY A 495 4.70 1.29 27.14
C GLY A 495 4.35 -0.05 27.80
N ALA A 496 5.25 -1.03 27.77
CA ALA A 496 4.95 -2.40 28.19
C ALA A 496 4.64 -2.50 29.69
N SER A 497 3.75 -3.45 30.03
CA SER A 497 3.43 -3.86 31.40
C SER A 497 4.20 -5.13 31.78
N GLY A 498 4.54 -5.28 33.06
CA GLY A 498 5.26 -6.46 33.57
C GLY A 498 6.71 -6.14 33.95
N ASP A 499 7.51 -7.18 34.17
CA ASP A 499 8.92 -7.01 34.54
C ASP A 499 9.78 -6.68 33.31
N LYS A 500 10.42 -5.50 33.35
CA LYS A 500 11.30 -5.00 32.29
C LYS A 500 12.77 -5.34 32.53
N SER A 501 13.13 -5.91 33.68
CA SER A 501 14.52 -6.04 34.16
C SER A 501 15.44 -6.76 33.19
N SER A 502 15.03 -7.91 32.66
CA SER A 502 15.84 -8.69 31.70
C SER A 502 16.05 -7.95 30.37
N ALA A 503 15.02 -7.27 29.87
CA ALA A 503 15.10 -6.48 28.65
C ALA A 503 15.99 -5.24 28.83
N LEU A 504 15.89 -4.54 29.96
CA LEU A 504 16.75 -3.42 30.32
C LEU A 504 18.22 -3.86 30.47
N ALA A 505 18.47 -5.02 31.09
CA ALA A 505 19.80 -5.60 31.22
C ALA A 505 20.43 -5.94 29.86
N ALA A 506 19.68 -6.56 28.95
CA ALA A 506 20.14 -6.84 27.59
C ALA A 506 20.46 -5.55 26.81
N VAL A 507 19.64 -4.51 26.94
CA VAL A 507 19.87 -3.21 26.28
C VAL A 507 21.05 -2.45 26.89
N ALA A 508 21.31 -2.58 28.19
CA ALA A 508 22.51 -2.03 28.82
C ALA A 508 23.78 -2.81 28.43
N GLY A 509 23.67 -4.13 28.23
CA GLY A 509 24.75 -5.00 27.74
C GLY A 509 25.20 -4.71 26.31
N LEU A 510 24.45 -3.93 25.52
CA LEU A 510 24.86 -3.48 24.17
C LEU A 510 26.16 -2.69 24.17
N VAL A 511 26.58 -2.13 25.31
CA VAL A 511 27.89 -1.47 25.48
C VAL A 511 29.04 -2.45 25.29
N GLU A 512 28.82 -3.74 25.55
CA GLU A 512 29.82 -4.81 25.41
C GLU A 512 29.87 -5.43 24.01
N ASP A 513 28.78 -5.36 23.25
CA ASP A 513 28.63 -6.04 21.96
C ASP A 513 29.31 -5.27 20.81
N GLU A 514 30.48 -5.76 20.36
CA GLU A 514 31.23 -5.18 19.24
C GLU A 514 30.49 -5.24 17.89
N SER A 515 29.45 -6.08 17.75
CA SER A 515 28.62 -6.09 16.53
C SER A 515 27.67 -4.89 16.46
N VAL A 516 27.41 -4.23 17.59
CA VAL A 516 26.52 -3.08 17.70
C VAL A 516 27.35 -1.81 17.64
N GLY A 517 27.14 -0.99 16.61
CA GLY A 517 27.74 0.33 16.52
C GLY A 517 27.14 1.28 17.57
N VAL A 518 27.61 1.24 18.82
CA VAL A 518 27.05 2.06 19.93
C VAL A 518 27.20 3.56 19.68
N GLU A 519 28.22 3.97 18.92
CA GLU A 519 28.39 5.37 18.47
C GLU A 519 27.42 5.77 17.34
N ALA A 520 26.60 4.85 16.81
CA ALA A 520 25.60 5.17 15.79
C ALA A 520 24.47 6.03 16.39
N ALA A 521 24.12 7.10 15.68
CA ALA A 521 23.21 8.13 16.20
C ALA A 521 21.80 7.63 16.58
N TYR A 522 21.35 6.49 16.07
CA TYR A 522 20.08 5.88 16.47
C TYR A 522 20.18 5.08 17.79
N VAL A 523 21.29 4.38 18.04
CA VAL A 523 21.57 3.71 19.32
C VAL A 523 21.73 4.75 20.42
N GLY A 524 22.55 5.79 20.20
CA GLY A 524 22.72 6.86 21.18
C GLY A 524 21.42 7.62 21.50
N ARG A 525 20.51 7.79 20.53
CA ARG A 525 19.16 8.33 20.80
C ARG A 525 18.31 7.40 21.67
N MET A 526 18.30 6.10 21.40
CA MET A 526 17.60 5.10 22.23
C MET A 526 18.14 5.11 23.66
N LEU A 527 19.46 4.97 23.84
CA LEU A 527 20.10 4.97 25.15
C LEU A 527 19.79 6.25 25.93
N LYS A 528 19.91 7.42 25.29
CA LYS A 528 19.52 8.70 25.89
C LYS A 528 18.05 8.70 26.32
N SER A 529 17.13 8.27 25.47
CA SER A 529 15.70 8.25 25.79
C SER A 529 15.38 7.33 26.97
N LEU A 530 16.01 6.16 27.04
CA LEU A 530 15.85 5.23 28.16
C LEU A 530 16.45 5.77 29.46
N VAL A 531 17.60 6.48 29.41
CA VAL A 531 18.19 7.21 30.55
C VAL A 531 17.28 8.35 31.02
N GLN A 532 16.59 9.04 30.10
CA GLN A 532 15.60 10.06 30.45
C GLN A 532 14.32 9.45 31.07
N GLY A 533 14.09 8.14 30.94
CA GLY A 533 13.05 7.41 31.66
C GLY A 533 11.63 7.57 31.10
N GLY A 534 11.45 8.17 29.91
CA GLY A 534 10.13 8.28 29.29
C GLY A 534 10.05 9.20 28.06
N PRO A 535 8.87 9.30 27.43
CA PRO A 535 8.65 10.13 26.25
C PRO A 535 8.71 11.63 26.56
N PHE A 536 9.18 12.42 25.60
CA PHE A 536 9.19 13.88 25.67
C PHE A 536 7.85 14.46 25.19
N ASP A 537 7.17 15.21 26.06
CA ASP A 537 6.00 15.99 25.68
C ASP A 537 6.38 17.42 25.25
N LYS A 538 5.87 17.81 24.08
CA LYS A 538 6.06 19.14 23.51
C LYS A 538 5.15 20.20 24.15
N ALA A 539 4.05 19.81 24.79
CA ALA A 539 3.14 20.76 25.43
C ALA A 539 3.68 21.23 26.79
N THR A 540 4.20 20.32 27.61
CA THR A 540 4.88 20.67 28.88
C THR A 540 6.36 21.01 28.70
N ASN A 541 6.97 20.70 27.55
CA ASN A 541 8.41 20.82 27.29
C ASN A 541 9.26 20.03 28.31
N SER A 542 8.77 18.85 28.71
CA SER A 542 9.38 17.98 29.72
C SER A 542 9.30 16.50 29.33
N ILE A 543 10.11 15.67 29.98
CA ILE A 543 9.93 14.21 29.94
C ILE A 543 8.75 13.84 30.85
N ILE A 544 7.91 12.91 30.40
CA ILE A 544 6.91 12.24 31.23
C ILE A 544 7.53 10.93 31.71
N PRO A 545 7.89 10.77 32.99
CA PRO A 545 8.51 9.54 33.48
C PRO A 545 7.54 8.35 33.38
N VAL A 546 8.07 7.20 33.02
CA VAL A 546 7.34 5.92 33.04
C VAL A 546 7.22 5.44 34.50
N GLU A 547 6.04 4.95 34.88
CA GLU A 547 5.82 4.30 36.17
C GLU A 547 5.56 2.79 35.99
N PRO A 548 6.27 1.90 36.72
CA PRO A 548 7.45 2.19 37.56
C PRO A 548 8.65 2.65 36.72
N GLY A 549 9.51 3.46 37.34
CA GLY A 549 10.71 4.00 36.70
C GLY A 549 11.71 2.91 36.26
N LEU A 550 12.42 3.15 35.15
CA LEU A 550 13.25 2.13 34.50
C LEU A 550 14.58 1.84 35.20
N ASP A 551 15.09 2.76 36.04
CA ASP A 551 16.44 2.70 36.68
C ASP A 551 17.61 2.45 35.69
N PHE A 552 17.37 2.74 34.40
CA PHE A 552 18.28 2.42 33.29
C PHE A 552 19.54 3.29 33.27
N ASP A 553 19.46 4.49 33.84
CA ASP A 553 20.59 5.38 34.10
C ASP A 553 21.66 4.73 34.98
N ASN A 554 21.23 4.12 36.10
CA ASN A 554 22.09 3.39 37.01
C ASN A 554 22.65 2.10 36.36
N LEU A 555 21.79 1.34 35.66
CA LEU A 555 22.17 0.10 35.00
C LEU A 555 23.19 0.31 33.87
N LEU A 556 22.97 1.31 33.00
CA LEU A 556 23.86 1.64 31.90
C LEU A 556 25.21 2.18 32.40
N TYR A 557 25.22 3.02 33.45
CA TYR A 557 26.46 3.50 34.05
C TYR A 557 27.33 2.37 34.60
N GLN A 558 26.72 1.40 35.30
CA GLN A 558 27.44 0.23 35.82
C GLN A 558 28.09 -0.58 34.69
N GLN A 559 27.39 -0.79 33.56
CA GLN A 559 27.95 -1.49 32.39
C GLN A 559 29.08 -0.70 31.71
N ILE A 560 28.98 0.63 31.61
CA ILE A 560 30.06 1.45 31.03
C ILE A 560 31.31 1.40 31.93
N VAL A 561 31.15 1.59 33.25
CA VAL A 561 32.27 1.64 34.19
C VAL A 561 32.91 0.28 34.45
N ALA A 562 32.20 -0.83 34.19
CA ALA A 562 32.77 -2.19 34.23
C ALA A 562 33.97 -2.35 33.27
N LYS A 563 34.00 -1.61 32.15
CA LYS A 563 35.14 -1.57 31.21
C LYS A 563 36.31 -0.68 31.69
N GLY A 564 36.14 0.06 32.79
CA GLY A 564 37.10 1.01 33.34
C GLY A 564 36.51 2.41 33.48
N GLN A 565 36.96 3.17 34.48
CA GLN A 565 36.46 4.53 34.76
C GLN A 565 36.70 5.53 33.61
N GLU A 566 37.70 5.29 32.76
CA GLU A 566 37.98 6.13 31.58
C GLU A 566 36.95 5.94 30.45
N ALA A 567 36.19 4.84 30.43
CA ALA A 567 35.20 4.57 29.40
C ALA A 567 34.07 5.62 29.38
N ILE A 568 33.63 6.10 30.56
CA ILE A 568 32.59 7.14 30.64
C ILE A 568 33.10 8.52 30.18
N VAL A 569 34.40 8.79 30.27
CA VAL A 569 35.05 10.00 29.75
C VAL A 569 35.07 9.99 28.22
N SER A 570 35.36 8.82 27.63
CA SER A 570 35.25 8.60 26.18
C SER A 570 33.82 8.84 25.69
N TRP A 571 32.81 8.33 26.41
CA TRP A 571 31.39 8.59 26.10
C TRP A 571 31.02 10.07 26.24
N ALA A 572 31.46 10.75 27.29
CA ALA A 572 31.23 12.17 27.51
C ALA A 572 31.84 13.06 26.41
N SER A 573 32.89 12.55 25.74
CA SER A 573 33.58 13.19 24.62
C SER A 573 33.22 12.59 23.25
N GLY A 574 32.34 11.59 23.21
CA GLY A 574 31.99 10.79 22.04
C GLY A 574 30.65 11.18 21.40
N ALA A 575 30.12 10.31 20.54
CA ALA A 575 28.77 10.47 19.98
C ALA A 575 27.68 10.36 21.07
N ASN A 576 27.95 9.58 22.13
CA ASN A 576 27.04 9.34 23.25
C ASN A 576 27.09 10.40 24.37
N SER A 577 27.72 11.55 24.14
CA SER A 577 27.85 12.64 25.12
C SER A 577 26.51 13.16 25.66
N PHE A 578 25.45 13.16 24.85
CA PHE A 578 24.10 13.53 25.32
C PHE A 578 23.45 12.49 26.25
N THR A 579 23.90 11.24 26.24
CA THR A 579 23.47 10.19 27.17
C THR A 579 24.09 10.42 28.54
N VAL A 580 25.38 10.78 28.60
CA VAL A 580 26.07 11.15 29.85
C VAL A 580 25.49 12.45 30.43
N LEU A 581 25.16 13.43 29.59
CA LEU A 581 24.45 14.64 30.03
C LEU A 581 23.08 14.30 30.63
N ALA A 582 22.33 13.38 30.01
CA ALA A 582 21.05 12.92 30.54
C ALA A 582 21.17 12.19 31.88
N MET A 583 22.23 11.38 32.10
CA MET A 583 22.51 10.78 33.43
C MET A 583 22.73 11.85 34.50
N LEU A 584 23.49 12.91 34.18
CA LEU A 584 23.69 14.05 35.09
C LEU A 584 22.41 14.87 35.32
N GLU A 585 21.42 14.81 34.41
CA GLU A 585 20.12 15.47 34.51
C GLU A 585 19.05 14.61 35.19
N SER A 586 19.27 13.30 35.31
CA SER A 586 18.35 12.37 35.95
C SER A 586 18.30 12.56 37.47
N SER A 587 17.08 12.64 38.01
CA SER A 587 16.84 12.63 39.45
C SER A 587 16.88 11.24 40.08
N THR A 588 16.88 10.16 39.28
CA THR A 588 16.97 8.77 39.76
C THR A 588 18.40 8.24 39.80
N PHE A 589 19.36 8.99 39.25
CA PHE A 589 20.73 8.54 39.12
C PHE A 589 21.50 8.61 40.45
N LYS A 590 21.94 7.46 40.94
CA LYS A 590 22.56 7.27 42.26
C LYS A 590 24.05 7.60 42.26
N HIS A 591 24.70 7.54 41.09
CA HIS A 591 26.16 7.71 40.93
C HIS A 591 26.55 9.13 40.46
N GLY A 592 25.69 10.13 40.67
CA GLY A 592 25.90 11.50 40.18
C GLY A 592 27.21 12.14 40.65
N ASP A 593 27.51 12.05 41.95
CA ASP A 593 28.74 12.63 42.53
C ASP A 593 30.01 11.92 42.04
N GLU A 594 29.96 10.59 41.89
CA GLU A 594 31.06 9.78 41.34
C GLU A 594 31.35 10.16 39.89
N LEU A 595 30.31 10.26 39.05
CA LEU A 595 30.41 10.68 37.66
C LEU A 595 30.97 12.10 37.55
N ILE A 596 30.52 13.04 38.38
CA ILE A 596 31.06 14.41 38.41
C ILE A 596 32.54 14.41 38.82
N ALA A 597 32.96 13.57 39.75
CA ALA A 597 34.36 13.47 40.18
C ALA A 597 35.26 12.94 39.04
N VAL A 598 34.86 11.86 38.36
CA VAL A 598 35.60 11.30 37.21
C VAL A 598 35.68 12.30 36.05
N LEU A 599 34.56 12.94 35.69
CA LEU A 599 34.54 13.93 34.62
C LEU A 599 35.38 15.17 34.93
N ARG A 600 35.45 15.60 36.20
CA ARG A 600 36.36 16.69 36.61
C ARG A 600 37.82 16.30 36.52
N ALA A 601 38.18 15.07 36.89
CA ALA A 601 39.55 14.59 36.82
C ALA A 601 40.10 14.59 35.38
N HIS A 602 39.26 14.22 34.41
CA HIS A 602 39.61 14.17 32.99
C HIS A 602 39.09 15.36 32.16
N GLY A 603 38.63 16.44 32.80
CA GLY A 603 37.97 17.56 32.10
C GLY A 603 38.83 18.26 31.04
N SER A 604 40.17 18.20 31.16
CA SER A 604 41.11 18.72 30.16
C SER A 604 41.24 17.85 28.90
N GLU A 605 40.75 16.60 28.94
CA GLU A 605 40.77 15.66 27.81
C GLU A 605 39.47 15.72 26.99
N MET A 606 38.46 16.46 27.47
CA MET A 606 37.16 16.60 26.83
C MET A 606 37.16 17.62 25.68
N ASP A 607 36.67 17.19 24.51
CA ASP A 607 36.57 18.04 23.32
C ASP A 607 35.43 19.07 23.42
N ALA A 608 35.79 20.31 23.78
CA ALA A 608 34.86 21.45 23.85
C ALA A 608 34.21 21.83 22.49
N GLY A 609 34.73 21.32 21.37
CA GLY A 609 34.12 21.47 20.05
C GLY A 609 32.81 20.70 19.90
N LYS A 610 32.60 19.63 20.69
CA LYS A 610 31.37 18.83 20.65
C LYS A 610 30.28 19.43 21.56
N PRO A 611 29.04 19.64 21.06
CA PRO A 611 27.97 20.28 21.84
C PRO A 611 27.64 19.60 23.18
N GLY A 612 27.60 18.27 23.22
CA GLY A 612 27.33 17.50 24.45
C GLY A 612 28.44 17.63 25.49
N ALA A 613 29.70 17.42 25.09
CA ALA A 613 30.87 17.58 25.95
C ALA A 613 30.97 19.00 26.55
N ARG A 614 30.67 20.04 25.75
CA ARG A 614 30.62 21.43 26.21
C ARG A 614 29.56 21.66 27.30
N LEU A 615 28.37 21.08 27.14
CA LEU A 615 27.29 21.18 28.14
C LEU A 615 27.65 20.43 29.43
N ILE A 616 28.32 19.28 29.33
CA ILE A 616 28.87 18.55 30.49
C ILE A 616 29.90 19.43 31.22
N MET A 617 30.86 20.03 30.52
CA MET A 617 31.87 20.94 31.12
C MET A 617 31.26 22.18 31.79
N GLU A 618 30.21 22.75 31.22
CA GLU A 618 29.43 23.84 31.84
C GLU A 618 28.75 23.37 33.13
N LYS A 619 28.22 22.14 33.15
CA LYS A 619 27.52 21.55 34.30
C LYS A 619 28.44 21.09 35.44
N ILE A 620 29.63 20.55 35.15
CA ILE A 620 30.61 20.14 36.18
C ILE A 620 31.43 21.31 36.74
N GLY A 621 31.35 22.49 36.09
CA GLY A 621 31.94 23.74 36.59
C GLY A 621 33.36 24.06 36.11
N GLN A 622 33.84 23.43 35.03
CA GLN A 622 35.19 23.68 34.47
C GLN A 622 35.22 24.74 33.35
N GLY A 623 34.06 25.25 32.92
CA GLY A 623 33.93 26.26 31.85
C GLY A 623 34.34 27.70 32.20
N ASP A 624 35.25 27.93 33.16
CA ASP A 624 35.54 29.28 33.69
C ASP A 624 36.58 30.10 32.91
N GLY A 625 37.02 29.62 31.74
CA GLY A 625 37.88 30.37 30.82
C GLY A 625 37.17 31.46 30.00
N ASP A 626 35.86 31.32 29.77
CA ASP A 626 35.15 32.09 28.72
C ASP A 626 34.02 33.00 29.23
N LYS A 627 33.83 33.12 30.55
CA LYS A 627 32.82 34.02 31.15
C LYS A 627 33.08 35.51 30.82
N ALA A 628 34.30 35.89 30.44
CA ALA A 628 34.61 37.25 29.99
C ALA A 628 34.19 37.50 28.53
N ALA A 629 34.47 36.57 27.60
CA ALA A 629 34.11 36.75 26.20
C ALA A 629 32.63 36.48 25.92
N LYS A 630 32.02 35.49 26.59
CA LYS A 630 30.57 35.20 26.47
C LYS A 630 29.73 36.40 26.92
N LYS A 631 30.13 37.14 27.97
CA LYS A 631 29.44 38.37 28.41
C LYS A 631 29.63 39.58 27.48
N GLY A 632 30.65 39.56 26.61
CA GLY A 632 30.80 40.50 25.51
C GLY A 632 29.93 40.10 24.31
N LYS A 633 30.14 38.90 23.77
CA LYS A 633 29.43 38.37 22.60
C LYS A 633 27.93 38.15 22.81
N GLU A 634 27.47 37.87 24.02
CA GLU A 634 26.03 37.77 24.35
C GLU A 634 25.41 39.16 24.58
N LYS A 635 26.23 40.22 24.71
CA LYS A 635 25.79 41.61 24.65
C LYS A 635 25.72 42.07 23.20
N GLU A 636 26.79 41.85 22.41
CA GLU A 636 26.80 42.10 20.96
C GLU A 636 25.66 41.34 20.27
N LYS A 637 25.54 40.02 20.42
CA LYS A 637 24.42 39.27 19.81
C LYS A 637 23.04 39.66 20.31
N LYS A 638 22.92 40.31 21.48
CA LYS A 638 21.64 40.78 22.02
C LYS A 638 21.36 42.25 21.70
N GLU A 639 22.34 42.95 21.15
CA GLU A 639 22.21 44.23 20.47
C GLU A 639 21.99 44.00 18.96
N GLU A 640 22.81 43.18 18.27
CA GLU A 640 22.56 42.69 16.90
C GLU A 640 21.16 42.08 16.77
N LYS A 641 20.78 41.11 17.60
CA LYS A 641 19.44 40.50 17.51
C LYS A 641 18.30 41.46 17.89
N LYS A 642 18.61 42.57 18.58
CA LYS A 642 17.66 43.68 18.82
C LYS A 642 17.62 44.68 17.68
N GLU A 643 18.67 44.78 16.88
CA GLU A 643 18.70 45.53 15.64
C GLU A 643 18.05 44.72 14.52
N GLU A 644 18.30 43.41 14.41
CA GLU A 644 17.55 42.47 13.55
C GLU A 644 16.06 42.45 13.93
N GLU A 645 15.66 42.26 15.20
CA GLU A 645 14.24 42.36 15.58
C GLU A 645 13.65 43.76 15.31
N LYS A 646 14.47 44.82 15.28
CA LYS A 646 14.02 46.17 14.89
C LYS A 646 13.94 46.35 13.39
N GLU A 647 14.81 45.73 12.61
CA GLU A 647 14.80 45.76 11.16
C GLU A 647 13.67 44.87 10.63
N GLU A 648 13.50 43.65 11.14
CA GLU A 648 12.32 42.79 10.89
C GLU A 648 11.02 43.53 11.25
N LYS A 649 10.87 44.09 12.45
CA LYS A 649 9.64 44.87 12.80
C LYS A 649 9.48 46.17 11.99
N LYS A 650 10.52 46.65 11.32
CA LYS A 650 10.50 47.83 10.44
C LYS A 650 10.31 47.44 8.98
N GLU A 651 10.64 46.21 8.59
CA GLU A 651 10.30 45.57 7.33
C GLU A 651 8.85 45.08 7.37
N GLU A 652 8.41 44.37 8.42
CA GLU A 652 6.98 44.05 8.66
C GLU A 652 6.13 45.32 8.62
N LYS A 653 6.45 46.38 9.36
CA LYS A 653 5.71 47.65 9.28
C LYS A 653 5.77 48.37 7.93
N LYS A 654 6.76 48.03 7.10
CA LYS A 654 6.95 48.59 5.75
C LYS A 654 6.28 47.71 4.70
N GLU A 655 6.09 46.42 4.95
CA GLU A 655 5.25 45.48 4.22
C GLU A 655 3.78 45.71 4.56
N GLU A 656 3.38 45.83 5.83
CA GLU A 656 2.03 46.28 6.26
C GLU A 656 1.68 47.61 5.59
N LYS A 657 2.53 48.65 5.68
CA LYS A 657 2.27 49.93 4.99
C LYS A 657 2.26 49.84 3.46
N LYS A 658 2.87 48.81 2.87
CA LYS A 658 2.93 48.57 1.43
C LYS A 658 1.74 47.72 0.98
N GLU A 659 1.19 46.89 1.85
CA GLU A 659 -0.09 46.18 1.72
C GLU A 659 -1.25 47.15 1.92
N GLU A 660 -1.27 47.99 2.97
CA GLU A 660 -2.20 49.11 3.14
C GLU A 660 -2.19 50.03 1.91
N LYS A 661 -1.03 50.50 1.44
CA LYS A 661 -0.96 51.32 0.20
C LYS A 661 -1.36 50.57 -1.07
N LYS A 662 -1.29 49.25 -1.07
CA LYS A 662 -1.68 48.39 -2.21
C LYS A 662 -3.18 48.08 -2.16
N GLU A 663 -3.78 48.05 -0.97
CA GLU A 663 -5.23 48.03 -0.72
C GLU A 663 -5.83 49.41 -1.03
N GLU A 664 -5.27 50.52 -0.54
CA GLU A 664 -5.65 51.90 -0.94
C GLU A 664 -5.59 52.07 -2.46
N LYS A 665 -4.47 51.69 -3.12
CA LYS A 665 -4.40 51.74 -4.60
C LYS A 665 -5.35 50.79 -5.32
N LYS A 666 -5.81 49.73 -4.66
CA LYS A 666 -6.76 48.75 -5.19
C LYS A 666 -8.20 49.25 -4.99
N GLU A 667 -8.46 49.99 -3.92
CA GLU A 667 -9.69 50.76 -3.68
C GLU A 667 -9.76 51.96 -4.63
N GLU A 668 -8.71 52.78 -4.77
CA GLU A 668 -8.61 53.85 -5.78
C GLU A 668 -8.84 53.30 -7.18
N LYS A 669 -8.17 52.20 -7.59
CA LYS A 669 -8.42 51.57 -8.90
C LYS A 669 -9.82 50.97 -9.04
N LYS A 670 -10.48 50.60 -7.94
CA LYS A 670 -11.84 50.06 -7.91
C LYS A 670 -12.86 51.20 -8.01
N GLU A 671 -12.62 52.34 -7.37
CA GLU A 671 -13.34 53.60 -7.55
C GLU A 671 -13.14 54.17 -8.96
N GLU A 672 -11.90 54.23 -9.46
CA GLU A 672 -11.57 54.68 -10.83
C GLU A 672 -12.20 53.75 -11.88
N LYS A 673 -12.24 52.43 -11.63
CA LYS A 673 -13.05 51.49 -12.45
C LYS A 673 -14.56 51.75 -12.29
N LYS A 674 -15.07 52.10 -11.11
CA LYS A 674 -16.48 52.46 -10.87
C LYS A 674 -16.85 53.74 -11.61
N GLU A 675 -15.94 54.72 -11.65
CA GLU A 675 -16.11 55.99 -12.37
C GLU A 675 -15.95 55.80 -13.88
N LYS A 676 -14.96 55.04 -14.36
CA LYS A 676 -14.85 54.63 -15.77
C LYS A 676 -16.06 53.80 -16.21
N LYS A 677 -16.64 52.95 -15.36
CA LYS A 677 -17.88 52.21 -15.66
C LYS A 677 -19.12 53.15 -15.66
N LYS A 678 -19.18 54.15 -14.77
CA LYS A 678 -20.18 55.24 -14.82
C LYS A 678 -20.04 56.12 -16.08
N ARG A 679 -18.81 56.41 -16.53
CA ARG A 679 -18.53 57.15 -17.78
C ARG A 679 -18.86 56.31 -19.01
N ALA A 680 -18.55 55.02 -19.02
CA ALA A 680 -18.92 54.08 -20.08
C ALA A 680 -20.45 53.90 -20.20
N SER A 681 -21.17 53.76 -19.08
CA SER A 681 -22.64 53.79 -19.08
C SER A 681 -23.25 55.13 -19.50
N LYS A 682 -22.46 56.21 -19.56
CA LYS A 682 -22.87 57.51 -20.12
C LYS A 682 -22.46 57.72 -21.59
N SER A 683 -21.72 56.80 -22.21
CA SER A 683 -21.28 56.92 -23.61
C SER A 683 -21.89 55.89 -24.57
N VAL A 684 -22.72 54.96 -24.11
CA VAL A 684 -23.49 54.04 -25.00
C VAL A 684 -24.72 54.76 -25.58
N PHE A 685 -24.48 55.78 -26.40
CA PHE A 685 -25.48 56.33 -27.34
C PHE A 685 -24.82 56.97 -28.59
N LYS A 686 -23.89 56.22 -29.20
CA LYS A 686 -23.24 56.36 -30.54
C LYS A 686 -22.00 55.44 -30.51
N GLY A 687 -21.64 54.64 -31.50
CA GLY A 687 -22.29 54.25 -32.75
C GLY A 687 -21.27 53.63 -33.73
N LYS A 688 -21.66 52.57 -34.45
CA LYS A 688 -21.00 51.91 -35.62
C LYS A 688 -19.60 51.25 -35.47
N PHE A 689 -19.60 49.94 -35.75
CA PHE A 689 -18.71 49.18 -36.67
C PHE A 689 -17.37 49.82 -37.10
N ASP A 690 -16.24 49.25 -36.64
CA ASP A 690 -15.27 48.43 -37.42
C ASP A 690 -13.97 48.18 -36.60
N GLY A 691 -13.05 47.24 -36.91
CA GLY A 691 -13.03 46.17 -37.92
C GLY A 691 -11.67 45.43 -37.99
N GLN A 692 -11.61 44.29 -38.72
CA GLN A 692 -10.41 43.50 -39.12
C GLN A 692 -9.53 42.76 -38.08
N ALA A 693 -9.04 41.60 -38.52
CA ALA A 693 -8.17 40.63 -37.85
C ALA A 693 -6.66 40.95 -37.99
N ALA A 694 -5.81 40.34 -37.14
CA ALA A 694 -4.74 39.42 -37.57
C ALA A 694 -3.84 38.91 -36.41
N GLU A 695 -3.49 37.62 -36.52
CA GLU A 695 -2.28 36.89 -36.08
C GLU A 695 -1.49 37.25 -34.81
N ALA A 696 -1.21 36.20 -34.03
CA ALA A 696 -0.19 36.18 -32.97
C ALA A 696 1.04 35.38 -33.45
N VAL A 697 2.24 35.93 -33.25
CA VAL A 697 3.53 35.23 -33.42
C VAL A 697 4.29 35.33 -32.10
N GLY A 698 4.93 34.22 -31.70
CA GLY A 698 5.44 34.02 -30.34
C GLY A 698 6.75 34.75 -29.99
N GLY A 699 7.09 34.71 -28.71
CA GLY A 699 8.34 35.20 -28.15
C GLY A 699 8.59 34.58 -26.78
N LEU A 700 9.32 33.46 -26.75
CA LEU A 700 9.78 32.82 -25.51
C LEU A 700 10.85 33.71 -24.85
N CYS A 701 10.60 34.17 -23.63
CA CYS A 701 11.63 34.81 -22.80
C CYS A 701 12.21 33.76 -21.84
N TRP A 702 13.52 33.54 -21.93
CA TRP A 702 14.25 32.74 -20.96
C TRP A 702 14.38 33.51 -19.65
N LEU A 703 14.17 32.83 -18.53
CA LEU A 703 14.45 33.33 -17.19
C LEU A 703 15.49 32.38 -16.56
N GLU A 704 16.76 32.76 -16.64
CA GLU A 704 17.79 32.16 -15.79
C GLU A 704 17.48 32.54 -14.33
N LEU A 705 17.35 31.54 -13.47
CA LEU A 705 17.22 31.75 -12.03
C LEU A 705 18.53 31.32 -11.35
N THR A 706 19.37 32.28 -10.99
CA THR A 706 20.59 32.02 -10.22
C THR A 706 20.21 31.82 -8.75
N ILE A 707 20.48 30.63 -8.19
CA ILE A 707 20.29 30.35 -6.76
C ILE A 707 21.66 30.16 -6.10
N SER A 708 21.96 30.95 -5.07
CA SER A 708 23.09 30.72 -4.17
C SER A 708 22.64 29.91 -2.95
N PRO A 709 23.28 28.78 -2.61
CA PRO A 709 22.84 27.93 -1.52
C PRO A 709 23.43 28.35 -0.16
N VAL A 710 22.56 28.45 0.84
CA VAL A 710 22.91 28.33 2.27
C VAL A 710 21.89 27.35 2.88
N GLY A 711 22.37 26.22 3.39
CA GLY A 711 21.52 25.13 3.89
C GLY A 711 21.43 23.95 2.90
N SER A 712 21.68 22.74 3.39
CA SER A 712 21.96 21.55 2.59
C SER A 712 20.85 20.49 2.68
N GLU A 713 19.78 20.66 1.89
CA GLU A 713 18.91 19.56 1.45
C GLU A 713 18.10 20.02 0.22
N VAL A 714 17.97 19.18 -0.81
CA VAL A 714 17.16 19.46 -2.01
C VAL A 714 16.29 18.26 -2.31
N THR A 715 14.97 18.40 -2.14
CA THR A 715 13.98 17.37 -2.47
C THR A 715 13.32 17.69 -3.81
N VAL A 716 13.35 16.75 -4.75
CA VAL A 716 12.75 16.92 -6.09
C VAL A 716 11.72 15.83 -6.33
N HIS A 717 10.54 16.20 -6.84
CA HIS A 717 9.50 15.26 -7.26
C HIS A 717 9.32 15.29 -8.78
N GLY A 718 9.63 14.17 -9.43
CA GLY A 718 9.47 13.96 -10.87
C GLY A 718 9.69 12.49 -11.21
N SER A 719 9.18 12.04 -12.37
CA SER A 719 9.18 10.62 -12.77
C SER A 719 10.56 10.06 -13.14
N GLU A 720 11.52 10.95 -13.43
CA GLU A 720 12.86 10.62 -13.91
C GLU A 720 13.79 11.76 -13.45
N VAL A 721 14.90 11.43 -12.77
CA VAL A 721 15.84 12.41 -12.20
C VAL A 721 17.25 12.02 -12.62
N THR A 722 17.92 12.89 -13.39
CA THR A 722 19.33 12.72 -13.78
C THR A 722 20.19 13.66 -12.94
N VAL A 723 21.12 13.12 -12.15
CA VAL A 723 22.03 13.88 -11.29
C VAL A 723 23.45 13.79 -11.84
N HIS A 724 24.11 14.93 -12.03
CA HIS A 724 25.53 15.00 -12.40
C HIS A 724 26.33 15.62 -11.26
N GLY A 725 27.25 14.84 -10.69
CA GLY A 725 28.12 15.24 -9.58
C GLY A 725 29.26 14.23 -9.38
N SER A 726 30.34 14.66 -8.72
CA SER A 726 31.53 13.83 -8.49
C SER A 726 31.36 12.77 -7.38
N GLU A 727 30.39 12.95 -6.50
CA GLU A 727 30.05 12.01 -5.42
C GLU A 727 28.54 12.16 -5.11
N VAL A 728 27.80 11.06 -5.05
CA VAL A 728 26.33 11.04 -4.90
C VAL A 728 25.91 9.84 -4.05
N THR A 729 25.03 10.06 -3.08
CA THR A 729 24.41 9.01 -2.24
C THR A 729 22.90 9.01 -2.46
N VAL A 730 22.30 7.84 -2.74
CA VAL A 730 20.87 7.72 -3.06
C VAL A 730 20.26 6.51 -2.34
N HIS A 731 19.04 6.68 -1.83
CA HIS A 731 18.21 5.59 -1.31
C HIS A 731 16.91 5.51 -2.12
N GLY A 732 16.72 4.45 -2.89
CA GLY A 732 15.54 4.23 -3.74
C GLY A 732 15.65 2.95 -4.56
N SER A 733 14.53 2.44 -5.05
CA SER A 733 14.43 1.10 -5.66
C SER A 733 14.96 0.99 -7.09
N GLU A 734 15.04 2.11 -7.83
CA GLU A 734 15.52 2.15 -9.21
C GLU A 734 16.12 3.53 -9.50
N VAL A 735 17.42 3.58 -9.86
CA VAL A 735 18.19 4.83 -10.07
C VAL A 735 19.24 4.60 -11.15
N THR A 736 19.40 5.54 -12.09
CA THR A 736 20.49 5.52 -13.08
C THR A 736 21.50 6.63 -12.74
N VAL A 737 22.76 6.26 -12.45
CA VAL A 737 23.81 7.19 -12.02
C VAL A 737 24.97 7.21 -13.00
N HIS A 738 25.45 8.40 -13.38
CA HIS A 738 26.65 8.60 -14.19
C HIS A 738 27.68 9.45 -13.43
N GLY A 739 28.70 8.80 -12.86
CA GLY A 739 29.77 9.45 -12.11
C GLY A 739 31.03 8.59 -12.03
N SER A 740 32.19 9.21 -11.75
CA SER A 740 33.51 8.56 -11.80
C SER A 740 33.79 7.61 -10.62
N LYS A 741 33.00 7.68 -9.56
CA LYS A 741 33.09 6.81 -8.38
C LYS A 741 31.70 6.71 -7.75
N VAL A 742 31.25 5.49 -7.46
CA VAL A 742 29.92 5.21 -6.90
C VAL A 742 30.07 4.19 -5.77
N THR A 743 29.47 4.46 -4.61
CA THR A 743 29.46 3.56 -3.45
C THR A 743 28.02 3.20 -3.12
N VAL A 744 27.70 1.90 -3.11
CA VAL A 744 26.35 1.36 -2.84
C VAL A 744 26.42 0.45 -1.64
N HIS A 745 25.50 0.62 -0.68
CA HIS A 745 25.37 -0.26 0.48
C HIS A 745 24.03 -1.02 0.41
N GLY A 746 24.11 -2.35 0.44
CA GLY A 746 22.96 -3.26 0.44
C GLY A 746 23.38 -4.65 0.90
N ALA A 747 22.53 -5.31 1.69
CA ALA A 747 22.87 -6.57 2.37
C ALA A 747 22.91 -7.78 1.41
N THR A 748 23.78 -8.73 1.73
CA THR A 748 24.11 -9.90 0.91
C THR A 748 22.98 -10.92 0.85
N ALA A 749 22.70 -11.46 -0.34
CA ALA A 749 21.85 -12.64 -0.49
C ALA A 749 22.58 -13.91 0.02
N ALA A 750 22.02 -14.58 1.02
CA ALA A 750 22.48 -15.89 1.48
C ALA A 750 21.63 -17.00 0.85
N GLY A 751 22.29 -17.97 0.21
CA GLY A 751 21.61 -19.10 -0.44
C GLY A 751 21.51 -20.31 0.49
N LEU A 752 20.38 -21.03 0.40
CA LEU A 752 20.22 -22.37 0.95
C LEU A 752 20.07 -23.38 -0.20
N LYS A 753 20.94 -24.39 -0.20
CA LYS A 753 20.71 -25.65 -0.94
C LYS A 753 19.93 -26.59 -0.03
N ASP A 754 18.92 -27.26 -0.56
CA ASP A 754 18.67 -28.66 -0.19
C ASP A 754 18.13 -29.42 -1.40
N ASP A 755 18.55 -30.68 -1.51
CA ASP A 755 18.21 -31.58 -2.61
C ASP A 755 16.95 -32.39 -2.27
N ARG A 756 15.96 -32.42 -3.19
CA ARG A 756 15.07 -33.58 -3.30
C ARG A 756 14.43 -33.68 -4.69
N HIS A 757 14.78 -34.75 -5.40
CA HIS A 757 14.17 -35.10 -6.68
C HIS A 757 12.71 -35.56 -6.49
N GLY A 758 11.78 -34.98 -7.25
CA GLY A 758 10.36 -35.36 -7.29
C GLY A 758 9.73 -34.89 -8.60
N MET A 759 9.71 -35.77 -9.60
CA MET A 759 9.42 -35.43 -11.00
C MET A 759 7.91 -35.40 -11.29
N LEU A 760 7.35 -34.22 -11.59
CA LEU A 760 6.06 -34.05 -12.27
C LEU A 760 6.14 -32.90 -13.28
N GLU A 761 5.70 -33.15 -14.51
CA GLU A 761 5.73 -32.18 -15.60
C GLU A 761 4.67 -31.07 -15.43
N LEU A 762 5.08 -29.80 -15.52
CA LEU A 762 4.19 -28.68 -15.77
C LEU A 762 4.74 -27.82 -16.91
N SER A 763 3.95 -27.69 -17.97
CA SER A 763 4.30 -26.94 -19.17
C SER A 763 4.42 -25.44 -18.91
N SER A 764 5.48 -24.82 -19.44
CA SER A 764 5.84 -23.43 -19.17
C SER A 764 4.77 -22.40 -19.54
N MET A 765 4.27 -21.66 -18.54
CA MET A 765 3.76 -20.30 -18.69
C MET A 765 4.37 -19.40 -17.61
N GLN A 766 5.52 -18.79 -17.93
CA GLN A 766 6.12 -17.69 -17.17
C GLN A 766 6.18 -16.46 -18.07
N ASP A 767 5.29 -15.51 -17.79
CA ASP A 767 5.35 -14.08 -18.15
C ASP A 767 4.23 -13.40 -17.31
N CYS A 768 4.28 -13.56 -15.98
CA CYS A 768 3.46 -12.75 -15.07
C CYS A 768 4.01 -11.33 -15.07
N VAL A 769 3.19 -10.36 -15.47
CA VAL A 769 3.50 -8.95 -15.30
C VAL A 769 3.37 -8.63 -13.82
N LEU A 770 4.50 -8.46 -13.13
CA LEU A 770 4.52 -7.89 -11.78
C LEU A 770 4.04 -6.44 -11.86
N VAL A 771 2.81 -6.20 -11.42
CA VAL A 771 2.36 -4.89 -11.00
C VAL A 771 2.97 -4.66 -9.61
N PRO A 772 3.71 -3.56 -9.36
CA PRO A 772 4.28 -3.31 -8.04
C PRO A 772 3.17 -2.93 -7.06
N GLY A 773 2.86 -3.85 -6.15
CA GLY A 773 1.80 -3.72 -5.14
C GLY A 773 1.14 -5.08 -4.91
N ILE A 774 1.07 -5.51 -3.65
CA ILE A 774 0.79 -6.89 -3.19
C ILE A 774 2.01 -7.81 -3.36
N THR A 775 2.87 -7.81 -2.34
CA THR A 775 3.66 -8.98 -1.96
C THR A 775 2.72 -9.98 -1.29
N VAL A 776 2.82 -11.27 -1.63
CA VAL A 776 2.06 -12.37 -1.00
C VAL A 776 2.72 -12.80 0.31
#